data_AF-A0A1I2F7V1-F1
#
_entry.id   AF-A0A1I2F7V1-F1
#
_cell.length_a   1.000
_cell.length_b   1.000
_cell.length_c   1.000
_cell.angle_alpha   90.00
_cell.angle_beta   90.00
_cell.angle_gamma   90.00
#
_symmetry.space_group_name_H-M   'P 1'
#
loop_
_entity.id
_entity.type
_entity.pdbx_description
1 polymer ?
#
loop_
_entity_poly.entity_id
_entity_poly.type
_entity_poly.pdbx_seq_one_letter_code
_entity_poly.pdbx_strand_id
1 'polypeptide(L)'
;MQFKKRILASWMVMSLFIGAALPFSNAVIADKVPQIVLDSDFEDGSLQGWKARIGHEKLSLNKQEANTGSGSMLVEGRKRTYNGPMLDLRKQLLPNKEYEISAYIKLKEKPAKDITMQLTVYKNSGAASWSPLKQMTIKKEEWQEWHELKGTFLHGDTPSELKLYLETPYITDDTVDTTAFYVDDVSIAVISDMVIEDNIPAIKEVYKDDFAIGAAVYPWQMEGIYGDLLKKHFNSLTATYEMKPKFLAPKQGQFAFAAADRYVRFAEANDMVVRGHALIWHTDAAEWMYWDNNGKPASRTLALQRMKQYIEKVMKRYKGKVYAWDVVNEAIADTGGDKNGLRQTSWYKTIGPDYIEKAFEFARAADPSAKLYYNDYGTETPQKRQQIYQLVKRLKSKGLIDGVGLQSHYKLESPSTLEIEKTIKLFAGLGLDIQITELDIDTRISFGTAMPEAIAVQQAYRYKELLELYKKYSKSISSVTFWGVQDEKTYNNQALLFDTDLQAKPAYWGVADSSQLPSDPQSRTVALGASPRVQQSVDQIWDQAVSSRLTQTGSEKTSFKTLWDGTNLYVQVIVADKTRDDADQVELYVQENGQEGSENGQEVRRLIFPRLNHQKGSYSYVTRAIATGYIVETVIPWKAIKGSNGREIGFDVKIIDGSSGASKPIYWNDSAWPSDSVSKLGAVWLADMPK
;
A
#
# COMPACT_ATOMS: atom_id res chain seq x y z
N MET A 1 85.14 -25.64 7.40
CA MET A 1 84.43 -24.66 8.24
C MET A 1 83.38 -23.97 7.39
N GLN A 2 82.10 -24.09 7.78
CA GLN A 2 80.93 -23.29 7.39
C GLN A 2 80.42 -23.31 5.93
N PHE A 3 79.13 -23.14 5.64
CA PHE A 3 77.88 -23.73 6.14
C PHE A 3 76.80 -23.41 5.06
N LYS A 4 75.98 -24.41 4.72
CA LYS A 4 74.58 -24.41 4.25
C LYS A 4 74.06 -23.47 3.12
N LYS A 5 73.87 -24.12 1.96
CA LYS A 5 72.63 -24.32 1.15
C LYS A 5 71.48 -23.30 1.21
N ARG A 6 71.20 -22.72 0.03
CA ARG A 6 69.92 -22.18 -0.47
C ARG A 6 68.84 -23.27 -0.52
N ILE A 7 67.61 -22.98 -0.06
CA ILE A 7 66.40 -23.74 -0.42
C ILE A 7 65.21 -22.79 -0.64
N LEU A 8 64.48 -23.13 -1.70
CA LEU A 8 63.20 -22.65 -2.21
C LEU A 8 62.10 -22.48 -1.16
N ALA A 9 61.29 -21.43 -1.31
CA ALA A 9 59.95 -21.36 -0.73
C ALA A 9 58.94 -21.82 -1.78
N SER A 10 58.31 -22.96 -1.54
CA SER A 10 57.21 -23.52 -2.34
C SER A 10 55.93 -22.70 -2.18
N TRP A 11 55.24 -22.52 -3.31
CA TRP A 11 53.86 -22.06 -3.39
C TRP A 11 52.91 -23.08 -2.77
N MET A 12 52.03 -22.64 -1.89
CA MET A 12 50.84 -23.39 -1.46
C MET A 12 49.63 -22.49 -1.74
N VAL A 13 48.89 -22.82 -2.79
CA VAL A 13 47.62 -22.19 -3.15
C VAL A 13 46.58 -22.72 -2.17
N MET A 14 46.10 -21.84 -1.28
CA MET A 14 44.95 -22.11 -0.43
C MET A 14 43.75 -21.36 -1.03
N SER A 15 42.90 -22.10 -1.73
CA SER A 15 41.64 -21.62 -2.28
C SER A 15 40.66 -21.34 -1.14
N LEU A 16 40.52 -20.07 -0.77
CA LEU A 16 39.47 -19.61 0.14
C LEU A 16 38.20 -19.35 -0.66
N PHE A 17 37.23 -20.25 -0.51
CA PHE A 17 35.84 -19.99 -0.87
C PHE A 17 35.33 -18.82 -0.02
N ILE A 18 35.19 -17.65 -0.64
CA ILE A 18 34.43 -16.53 -0.07
C ILE A 18 32.96 -16.84 -0.33
N GLY A 19 32.28 -17.39 0.69
CA GLY A 19 30.83 -17.37 0.74
C GLY A 19 30.39 -15.91 0.85
N ALA A 20 29.81 -15.37 -0.22
CA ALA A 20 29.16 -14.07 -0.21
C ALA A 20 27.86 -14.18 0.61
N ALA A 21 27.98 -13.97 1.92
CA ALA A 21 26.84 -13.58 2.73
C ALA A 21 26.48 -12.14 2.33
N LEU A 22 25.34 -11.97 1.67
CA LEU A 22 24.72 -10.67 1.40
C LEU A 22 24.52 -9.95 2.75
N PRO A 23 24.98 -8.71 2.93
CA PRO A 23 24.67 -7.97 4.13
C PRO A 23 23.30 -7.33 3.91
N PHE A 24 22.22 -8.03 4.24
CA PHE A 24 21.16 -7.34 4.98
C PHE A 24 21.70 -7.21 6.40
N SER A 25 22.67 -6.30 6.58
CA SER A 25 23.00 -5.88 7.93
C SER A 25 21.75 -5.18 8.43
N ASN A 26 21.00 -5.86 9.29
CA ASN A 26 20.25 -5.16 10.33
C ASN A 26 21.27 -4.21 10.94
N ALA A 27 21.15 -2.92 10.63
CA ALA A 27 21.82 -1.91 11.42
C ALA A 27 21.40 -2.23 12.85
N VAL A 28 22.37 -2.65 13.66
CA VAL A 28 22.17 -2.75 15.09
C VAL A 28 21.88 -1.32 15.50
N ILE A 29 20.60 -0.98 15.62
CA ILE A 29 20.16 0.22 16.31
C ILE A 29 20.74 0.02 17.70
N ALA A 30 21.81 0.76 18.01
CA ALA A 30 22.28 0.86 19.38
C ALA A 30 21.05 1.28 20.19
N ASP A 31 20.67 0.49 21.19
CA ASP A 31 19.54 0.79 22.09
C ASP A 31 19.72 2.22 22.60
N LYS A 32 19.02 3.17 21.97
CA LYS A 32 18.98 4.54 22.43
C LYS A 32 18.19 4.49 23.72
N VAL A 33 18.84 4.78 24.84
CA VAL A 33 18.17 4.93 26.13
C VAL A 33 17.03 5.95 25.94
N PRO A 34 15.77 5.60 26.25
CA PRO A 34 14.65 6.51 26.09
C PRO A 34 14.92 7.83 26.82
N GLN A 35 14.80 8.96 26.12
CA GLN A 35 15.00 10.28 26.71
C GLN A 35 13.67 10.81 27.23
N ILE A 36 13.48 10.83 28.54
CA ILE A 36 12.28 11.43 29.17
C ILE A 36 12.24 12.93 28.86
N VAL A 37 11.16 13.38 28.22
CA VAL A 37 10.90 14.79 27.87
C VAL A 37 9.79 15.41 28.72
N LEU A 38 8.98 14.58 29.36
CA LEU A 38 7.99 15.01 30.35
C LEU A 38 7.75 13.87 31.34
N ASP A 39 7.62 14.26 32.60
CA ASP A 39 7.29 13.38 33.71
C ASP A 39 6.26 14.09 34.60
N SER A 40 5.26 13.37 35.10
CA SER A 40 4.30 13.89 36.10
C SER A 40 3.99 12.81 37.14
N ASP A 41 4.68 12.93 38.26
CA ASP A 41 4.60 12.11 39.48
C ASP A 41 3.77 12.77 40.60
N PHE A 42 3.36 14.04 40.41
CA PHE A 42 2.57 14.84 41.36
C PHE A 42 3.20 15.03 42.76
N GLU A 43 4.48 14.72 42.93
CA GLU A 43 5.18 14.80 44.22
C GLU A 43 5.53 16.25 44.62
N ASP A 44 5.61 17.16 43.64
CA ASP A 44 5.93 18.58 43.87
C ASP A 44 4.77 19.38 44.50
N GLY A 45 3.62 18.73 44.73
CA GLY A 45 2.44 19.38 45.30
C GLY A 45 1.73 20.31 44.31
N SER A 46 1.93 20.10 43.01
CA SER A 46 1.23 20.79 41.92
C SER A 46 0.62 19.79 40.92
N LEU A 47 -0.34 20.26 40.10
CA LEU A 47 -0.89 19.44 39.01
C LEU A 47 0.04 19.37 37.78
N GLN A 48 1.29 19.87 37.85
CA GLN A 48 2.31 19.77 36.80
C GLN A 48 1.82 20.15 35.37
N GLY A 49 0.91 21.13 35.29
CA GLY A 49 0.36 21.65 34.04
C GLY A 49 -0.94 20.99 33.55
N TRP A 50 -1.39 19.92 34.20
CA TRP A 50 -2.67 19.27 33.92
C TRP A 50 -3.86 20.18 34.26
N LYS A 51 -4.85 20.18 33.38
CA LYS A 51 -6.08 20.99 33.50
C LYS A 51 -7.31 20.17 33.14
N ALA A 52 -8.46 20.61 33.60
CA ALA A 52 -9.73 20.13 33.07
C ALA A 52 -9.80 20.41 31.56
N ARG A 53 -10.11 19.39 30.76
CA ARG A 53 -10.26 19.46 29.31
C ARG A 53 -11.39 20.41 28.89
N ILE A 54 -12.58 20.28 29.48
CA ILE A 54 -13.75 21.12 29.15
C ILE A 54 -14.36 21.81 30.38
N GLY A 55 -13.83 21.54 31.57
CA GLY A 55 -14.16 22.28 32.79
C GLY A 55 -15.34 21.73 33.59
N HIS A 56 -15.87 20.55 33.26
CA HIS A 56 -16.86 19.88 34.11
C HIS A 56 -16.20 19.04 35.19
N GLU A 57 -15.14 18.33 34.82
CA GLU A 57 -14.27 17.59 35.71
C GLU A 57 -13.44 18.51 36.61
N LYS A 58 -13.20 18.04 37.83
CA LYS A 58 -12.33 18.65 38.81
C LYS A 58 -11.07 17.80 38.94
N LEU A 59 -9.92 18.46 38.85
CA LEU A 59 -8.61 17.86 39.09
C LEU A 59 -8.10 18.37 40.43
N SER A 60 -7.63 17.47 41.29
CA SER A 60 -7.05 17.82 42.58
C SER A 60 -5.94 16.85 42.96
N LEU A 61 -4.96 17.34 43.70
CA LEU A 61 -3.93 16.48 44.27
C LEU A 61 -4.52 15.58 45.35
N ASN A 62 -4.01 14.36 45.36
CA ASN A 62 -4.37 13.33 46.32
C ASN A 62 -3.09 12.82 47.01
N LYS A 63 -3.21 12.52 48.30
CA LYS A 63 -2.11 11.99 49.13
C LYS A 63 -2.43 10.65 49.80
N GLN A 64 -3.59 10.07 49.46
CA GLN A 64 -4.08 8.84 50.09
C GLN A 64 -3.82 7.61 49.21
N GLU A 65 -3.69 7.81 47.92
CA GLU A 65 -3.52 6.78 46.90
C GLU A 65 -2.47 7.29 45.93
N ALA A 66 -1.45 6.48 45.67
CA ALA A 66 -0.40 6.75 44.68
C ALA A 66 0.08 5.41 44.11
N ASN A 67 0.56 5.40 42.89
CA ASN A 67 1.18 4.23 42.26
C ASN A 67 2.62 4.09 42.76
N THR A 68 3.35 5.20 42.75
CA THR A 68 4.65 5.34 43.43
C THR A 68 4.63 6.60 44.30
N GLY A 69 5.62 6.77 45.18
CA GLY A 69 5.72 7.98 45.99
C GLY A 69 4.55 8.19 46.98
N SER A 70 4.06 9.42 47.03
CA SER A 70 3.09 9.93 48.01
C SER A 70 1.97 10.80 47.44
N GLY A 71 2.05 11.17 46.16
CA GLY A 71 1.13 12.04 45.45
C GLY A 71 0.49 11.35 44.24
N SER A 72 -0.75 11.73 43.92
CA SER A 72 -1.35 11.44 42.60
C SER A 72 -2.38 12.52 42.25
N MET A 73 -2.87 12.53 41.02
CA MET A 73 -3.97 13.39 40.61
C MET A 73 -5.30 12.64 40.67
N LEU A 74 -6.25 13.15 41.45
CA LEU A 74 -7.65 12.71 41.43
C LEU A 74 -8.44 13.48 40.36
N VAL A 75 -9.17 12.74 39.54
CA VAL A 75 -10.12 13.25 38.53
C VAL A 75 -11.53 12.86 38.94
N GLU A 76 -12.41 13.83 39.18
CA GLU A 76 -13.79 13.60 39.61
C GLU A 76 -14.78 14.61 39.03
N GLY A 77 -16.08 14.45 39.30
CA GLY A 77 -17.11 15.36 38.80
C GLY A 77 -17.35 15.29 37.28
N ARG A 78 -16.90 14.21 36.64
CA ARG A 78 -17.09 13.96 35.20
C ARG A 78 -18.59 13.89 34.89
N LYS A 79 -19.03 14.50 33.80
CA LYS A 79 -20.44 14.48 33.34
C LYS A 79 -20.64 13.71 32.03
N ARG A 80 -19.55 13.42 31.32
CA ARG A 80 -19.52 12.68 30.06
C ARG A 80 -18.25 11.84 29.99
N THR A 81 -18.25 10.80 29.16
CA THR A 81 -17.12 9.85 29.08
C THR A 81 -15.80 10.51 28.64
N TYR A 82 -15.87 11.51 27.77
CA TYR A 82 -14.71 12.26 27.30
C TYR A 82 -14.26 13.39 28.25
N ASN A 83 -14.87 13.53 29.44
CA ASN A 83 -14.40 14.44 30.49
C ASN A 83 -13.21 13.79 31.19
N GLY A 84 -12.14 14.55 31.37
CA GLY A 84 -10.89 14.03 31.93
C GLY A 84 -9.80 15.09 31.96
N PRO A 85 -8.62 14.74 32.49
CA PRO A 85 -7.49 15.65 32.54
C PRO A 85 -6.90 15.84 31.14
N MET A 86 -6.35 17.02 30.91
CA MET A 86 -5.68 17.43 29.67
C MET A 86 -4.30 18.03 29.98
N LEU A 87 -3.32 17.69 29.15
CA LEU A 87 -2.00 18.33 29.10
C LEU A 87 -1.70 18.90 27.70
N ASP A 88 -1.19 20.13 27.58
CA ASP A 88 -0.70 20.70 26.30
C ASP A 88 0.72 20.17 26.05
N LEU A 89 0.91 19.49 24.91
CA LEU A 89 2.15 18.81 24.56
C LEU A 89 2.92 19.50 23.43
N ARG A 90 2.45 20.64 22.91
CA ARG A 90 3.04 21.27 21.71
C ARG A 90 4.53 21.62 21.83
N LYS A 91 5.04 21.80 23.04
CA LYS A 91 6.46 22.12 23.27
C LYS A 91 7.32 20.89 23.52
N GLN A 92 6.71 19.77 23.88
CA GLN A 92 7.37 18.55 24.32
C GLN A 92 7.45 17.53 23.18
N LEU A 93 6.35 17.38 22.44
CA LEU A 93 6.25 16.55 21.26
C LEU A 93 6.63 17.39 20.04
N LEU A 94 7.91 17.32 19.68
CA LEU A 94 8.49 17.91 18.49
C LEU A 94 8.25 16.97 17.30
N PRO A 95 8.08 17.51 16.08
CA PRO A 95 7.90 16.69 14.90
C PRO A 95 9.08 15.77 14.62
N ASN A 96 8.80 14.67 13.93
CA ASN A 96 9.74 13.65 13.45
C ASN A 96 10.41 12.85 14.58
N LYS A 97 9.78 12.79 15.76
CA LYS A 97 10.20 11.95 16.87
C LYS A 97 9.07 11.00 17.23
N GLU A 98 9.42 9.75 17.47
CA GLU A 98 8.49 8.80 18.07
C GLU A 98 8.61 8.90 19.59
N TYR A 99 7.45 9.06 20.22
CA TYR A 99 7.30 9.18 21.66
C TYR A 99 6.60 7.96 22.21
N GLU A 100 7.16 7.39 23.27
CA GLU A 100 6.43 6.50 24.16
C GLU A 100 5.72 7.32 25.22
N ILE A 101 4.42 7.10 25.41
CA ILE A 101 3.60 7.79 26.40
C ILE A 101 2.96 6.73 27.30
N SER A 102 3.20 6.85 28.60
CA SER A 102 2.60 6.00 29.63
C SER A 102 1.93 6.82 30.72
N ALA A 103 0.92 6.24 31.36
CA ALA A 103 0.29 6.75 32.57
C ALA A 103 -0.30 5.60 33.38
N TYR A 104 -0.22 5.68 34.70
CA TYR A 104 -0.90 4.76 35.59
C TYR A 104 -2.26 5.32 36.02
N ILE A 105 -3.26 4.45 36.06
CA ILE A 105 -4.61 4.81 36.47
C ILE A 105 -5.19 3.82 37.48
N LYS A 106 -6.01 4.32 38.40
CA LYS A 106 -6.74 3.51 39.38
C LYS A 106 -8.15 4.06 39.57
N LEU A 107 -9.17 3.20 39.62
CA LEU A 107 -10.55 3.65 39.83
C LEU A 107 -10.75 4.09 41.28
N LYS A 108 -11.50 5.16 41.51
CA LYS A 108 -11.74 5.69 42.86
C LYS A 108 -12.63 4.77 43.71
N GLU A 109 -13.57 4.11 43.06
CA GLU A 109 -14.58 3.27 43.71
C GLU A 109 -14.96 2.08 42.81
N LYS A 110 -15.55 1.04 43.42
CA LYS A 110 -15.97 -0.17 42.71
C LYS A 110 -17.07 0.17 41.69
N PRO A 111 -16.85 -0.05 40.38
CA PRO A 111 -17.85 0.25 39.38
C PRO A 111 -18.92 -0.87 39.30
N ALA A 112 -20.11 -0.52 38.78
CA ALA A 112 -21.20 -1.49 38.59
C ALA A 112 -20.91 -2.52 37.49
N LYS A 113 -20.04 -2.18 36.54
CA LYS A 113 -19.61 -2.98 35.39
C LYS A 113 -18.13 -2.70 35.10
N ASP A 114 -17.52 -3.52 34.24
CA ASP A 114 -16.16 -3.26 33.76
C ASP A 114 -16.08 -1.88 33.10
N ILE A 115 -14.97 -1.19 33.32
CA ILE A 115 -14.73 0.19 32.86
C ILE A 115 -13.60 0.17 31.85
N THR A 116 -13.81 0.80 30.70
CA THR A 116 -12.74 0.96 29.71
C THR A 116 -12.15 2.34 29.81
N MET A 117 -10.83 2.39 29.99
CA MET A 117 -10.04 3.61 30.07
C MET A 117 -9.16 3.76 28.84
N GLN A 118 -8.85 4.99 28.48
CA GLN A 118 -8.19 5.32 27.23
C GLN A 118 -7.19 6.46 27.41
N LEU A 119 -6.01 6.30 26.81
CA LEU A 119 -5.01 7.34 26.60
C LEU A 119 -5.12 7.86 25.16
N THR A 120 -5.34 9.16 24.99
CA THR A 120 -5.61 9.78 23.67
C THR A 120 -4.70 10.97 23.43
N VAL A 121 -4.07 11.04 22.26
CA VAL A 121 -3.47 12.29 21.76
C VAL A 121 -4.43 12.97 20.79
N TYR A 122 -4.75 14.23 21.06
CA TYR A 122 -5.47 15.12 20.17
C TYR A 122 -4.50 16.00 19.41
N LYS A 123 -4.71 16.10 18.10
CA LYS A 123 -3.92 16.95 17.22
C LYS A 123 -4.84 17.80 16.35
N ASN A 124 -4.49 19.07 16.16
CA ASN A 124 -5.15 19.94 15.19
C ASN A 124 -4.09 20.60 14.31
N SER A 125 -4.08 20.23 13.02
CA SER A 125 -3.18 20.81 11.99
C SER A 125 -3.98 21.46 10.86
N GLY A 126 -5.14 22.05 11.20
CA GLY A 126 -6.16 22.51 10.26
C GLY A 126 -7.36 21.57 10.13
N ALA A 127 -7.23 20.34 10.63
CA ALA A 127 -8.31 19.42 10.92
C ALA A 127 -8.02 18.74 12.27
N ALA A 128 -9.06 18.54 13.06
CA ALA A 128 -8.96 17.88 14.36
C ALA A 128 -8.90 16.35 14.21
N SER A 129 -7.97 15.71 14.92
CA SER A 129 -7.88 14.25 15.04
C SER A 129 -7.74 13.83 16.51
N TRP A 130 -8.26 12.64 16.81
CA TRP A 130 -8.15 11.99 18.11
C TRP A 130 -7.54 10.61 17.90
N SER A 131 -6.34 10.40 18.43
CA SER A 131 -5.58 9.17 18.29
C SER A 131 -5.58 8.40 19.62
N PRO A 132 -6.43 7.37 19.77
CA PRO A 132 -6.33 6.45 20.91
C PRO A 132 -4.98 5.71 20.84
N LEU A 133 -4.10 5.96 21.81
CA LEU A 133 -2.81 5.26 21.89
C LEU A 133 -2.98 3.89 22.54
N LYS A 134 -3.82 3.84 23.59
CA LYS A 134 -4.15 2.62 24.31
C LYS A 134 -5.57 2.69 24.85
N GLN A 135 -6.31 1.60 24.69
CA GLN A 135 -7.53 1.31 25.45
C GLN A 135 -7.30 0.08 26.32
N MET A 136 -7.83 0.11 27.54
CA MET A 136 -7.78 -1.01 28.47
C MET A 136 -9.10 -1.12 29.22
N THR A 137 -9.63 -2.34 29.31
CA THR A 137 -10.80 -2.63 30.14
C THR A 137 -10.35 -3.12 31.51
N ILE A 138 -10.59 -2.33 32.54
CA ILE A 138 -10.38 -2.68 33.94
C ILE A 138 -11.59 -3.48 34.42
N LYS A 139 -11.36 -4.69 34.93
CA LYS A 139 -12.44 -5.49 35.49
C LYS A 139 -12.98 -4.84 36.75
N LYS A 140 -14.29 -4.91 36.97
CA LYS A 140 -14.91 -4.31 38.19
C LYS A 140 -14.31 -4.79 39.51
N GLU A 141 -13.70 -5.98 39.52
CA GLU A 141 -13.05 -6.56 40.70
C GLU A 141 -11.60 -6.07 40.88
N GLU A 142 -10.99 -5.51 39.84
CA GLU A 142 -9.62 -4.97 39.81
C GLU A 142 -9.59 -3.45 40.08
N TRP A 143 -10.69 -2.88 40.58
CA TRP A 143 -10.85 -1.42 40.74
C TRP A 143 -9.84 -0.79 41.71
N GLN A 144 -9.27 -1.60 42.62
CA GLN A 144 -8.28 -1.16 43.61
C GLN A 144 -6.83 -1.20 43.10
N GLU A 145 -6.61 -1.77 41.91
CA GLU A 145 -5.29 -1.93 41.33
C GLU A 145 -4.94 -0.74 40.44
N TRP A 146 -3.64 -0.48 40.31
CA TRP A 146 -3.09 0.47 39.35
C TRP A 146 -2.83 -0.24 38.02
N HIS A 147 -3.24 0.40 36.93
CA HIS A 147 -3.16 -0.14 35.57
C HIS A 147 -2.39 0.81 34.67
N GLU A 148 -1.41 0.29 33.92
CA GLU A 148 -0.61 1.09 32.99
C GLU A 148 -1.30 1.20 31.63
N LEU A 149 -1.57 2.44 31.21
CA LEU A 149 -1.92 2.76 29.82
C LEU A 149 -0.67 3.23 29.10
N LYS A 150 -0.21 2.45 28.11
CA LYS A 150 1.02 2.70 27.36
C LYS A 150 0.83 2.56 25.86
N GLY A 151 1.36 3.52 25.09
CA GLY A 151 1.37 3.48 23.62
C GLY A 151 2.37 4.46 23.02
N THR A 152 2.60 4.37 21.71
CA THR A 152 3.51 5.28 21.00
C THR A 152 2.75 6.33 20.18
N PHE A 153 3.37 7.48 19.97
CA PHE A 153 2.85 8.57 19.16
C PHE A 153 3.96 9.23 18.35
N LEU A 154 3.69 9.42 17.07
CA LEU A 154 4.57 10.08 16.11
C LEU A 154 3.77 11.10 15.32
N HIS A 155 4.39 12.24 15.02
CA HIS A 155 3.86 13.18 14.04
C HIS A 155 5.01 13.87 13.29
N GLY A 156 4.80 14.21 12.01
CA GLY A 156 5.78 14.93 11.19
C GLY A 156 5.43 16.39 10.89
N ASP A 157 4.25 16.84 11.29
CA ASP A 157 3.70 18.17 11.02
C ASP A 157 3.86 19.13 12.20
N THR A 158 3.55 20.41 12.00
CA THR A 158 3.54 21.41 13.08
C THR A 158 2.10 21.76 13.50
N PRO A 159 1.49 21.03 14.45
CA PRO A 159 0.10 21.25 14.82
C PRO A 159 -0.12 22.57 15.55
N SER A 160 -1.26 23.22 15.29
CA SER A 160 -1.71 24.40 16.05
C SER A 160 -2.13 24.03 17.48
N GLU A 161 -2.62 22.79 17.69
CA GLU A 161 -2.94 22.22 18.99
C GLU A 161 -2.46 20.77 19.09
N LEU A 162 -1.83 20.41 20.21
CA LEU A 162 -1.41 19.05 20.51
C LEU A 162 -1.62 18.80 22.01
N LYS A 163 -2.49 17.85 22.35
CA LYS A 163 -2.95 17.63 23.73
C LYS A 163 -3.02 16.15 24.08
N LEU A 164 -2.70 15.80 25.31
CA LEU A 164 -2.91 14.46 25.88
C LEU A 164 -4.18 14.43 26.73
N TYR A 165 -4.97 13.37 26.61
CA TYR A 165 -6.15 13.11 27.44
C TYR A 165 -6.09 11.71 28.05
N LEU A 166 -6.65 11.60 29.26
CA LEU A 166 -7.04 10.33 29.87
C LEU A 166 -8.55 10.34 30.08
N GLU A 167 -9.25 9.35 29.54
CA GLU A 167 -10.72 9.37 29.46
C GLU A 167 -11.31 7.97 29.35
N THR A 168 -12.63 7.87 29.44
CA THR A 168 -13.34 6.66 29.02
C THR A 168 -13.76 6.85 27.54
N PRO A 169 -13.80 5.79 26.71
CA PRO A 169 -14.13 5.93 25.30
C PRO A 169 -15.42 6.73 25.05
N TYR A 170 -15.39 7.54 23.98
CA TYR A 170 -16.55 8.32 23.59
C TYR A 170 -17.73 7.40 23.23
N ILE A 171 -18.89 7.65 23.84
CA ILE A 171 -20.16 6.99 23.50
C ILE A 171 -21.23 8.07 23.29
N THR A 172 -22.13 7.83 22.34
CA THR A 172 -23.21 8.75 21.97
C THR A 172 -24.47 8.59 22.81
N ASP A 173 -24.60 7.47 23.53
CA ASP A 173 -25.78 7.10 24.31
C ASP A 173 -25.67 7.57 25.76
N ASP A 174 -26.82 7.83 26.41
CA ASP A 174 -26.93 8.44 27.75
C ASP A 174 -26.56 7.48 28.90
N THR A 175 -25.90 6.35 28.61
CA THR A 175 -25.35 5.43 29.63
C THR A 175 -23.98 5.89 30.11
N VAL A 176 -23.95 7.01 30.84
CA VAL A 176 -22.69 7.74 31.08
C VAL A 176 -21.74 7.01 32.05
N ASP A 177 -20.56 6.65 31.54
CA ASP A 177 -19.40 6.26 32.34
C ASP A 177 -18.67 7.51 32.85
N THR A 178 -18.97 7.89 34.09
CA THR A 178 -18.45 9.10 34.77
C THR A 178 -17.53 8.76 35.95
N THR A 179 -17.07 7.51 36.04
CA THR A 179 -16.29 7.03 37.18
C THR A 179 -15.09 7.93 37.44
N ALA A 180 -14.92 8.31 38.71
CA ALA A 180 -13.74 9.05 39.15
C ALA A 180 -12.53 8.12 39.21
N PHE A 181 -11.35 8.64 38.91
CA PHE A 181 -10.12 7.86 38.87
C PHE A 181 -8.92 8.70 39.30
N TYR A 182 -7.89 8.01 39.79
CA TYR A 182 -6.57 8.55 40.04
C TYR A 182 -5.69 8.37 38.81
N VAL A 183 -4.77 9.31 38.60
CA VAL A 183 -3.73 9.30 37.59
C VAL A 183 -2.40 9.53 38.28
N ASP A 184 -1.40 8.74 37.91
CA ASP A 184 -0.06 8.84 38.45
C ASP A 184 1.01 8.41 37.44
N ASP A 185 2.27 8.73 37.71
CA ASP A 185 3.46 8.32 36.95
C ASP A 185 3.29 8.49 35.43
N VAL A 186 2.91 9.70 34.99
CA VAL A 186 2.76 10.00 33.56
C VAL A 186 4.14 10.29 32.97
N SER A 187 4.61 9.44 32.05
CA SER A 187 5.90 9.60 31.42
C SER A 187 5.77 9.75 29.91
N ILE A 188 6.58 10.64 29.33
CA ILE A 188 6.76 10.80 27.90
C ILE A 188 8.24 10.71 27.59
N ALA A 189 8.64 9.73 26.80
CA ALA A 189 10.03 9.55 26.38
C ALA A 189 10.15 9.55 24.86
N VAL A 190 11.18 10.22 24.33
CA VAL A 190 11.60 10.02 22.94
C VAL A 190 12.25 8.65 22.85
N ILE A 191 11.73 7.80 21.96
CA ILE A 191 12.27 6.46 21.73
C ILE A 191 12.98 6.33 20.38
N SER A 192 12.63 7.18 19.39
CA SER A 192 13.32 7.21 18.09
C SER A 192 13.21 8.56 17.38
N ASP A 193 14.15 8.82 16.48
CA ASP A 193 14.10 9.92 15.51
C ASP A 193 13.73 9.33 14.15
N MET A 194 12.68 9.87 13.52
CA MET A 194 12.37 9.55 12.13
C MET A 194 13.30 10.32 11.21
N VAL A 195 14.01 9.61 10.35
CA VAL A 195 14.98 10.17 9.39
C VAL A 195 14.73 9.61 8.01
N ILE A 196 15.01 10.38 6.96
CA ILE A 196 15.06 9.84 5.59
C ILE A 196 16.45 9.27 5.31
N GLU A 197 16.54 8.35 4.37
CA GLU A 197 17.82 7.85 3.86
C GLU A 197 18.44 8.86 2.88
N ASP A 198 19.43 9.64 3.35
CA ASP A 198 20.06 10.65 2.50
C ASP A 198 21.06 10.07 1.47
N ASN A 199 21.56 8.86 1.69
CA ASN A 199 22.61 8.23 0.88
C ASN A 199 22.10 7.31 -0.25
N ILE A 200 20.80 7.34 -0.57
CA ILE A 200 20.21 6.58 -1.70
C ILE A 200 19.92 7.48 -2.94
N PRO A 201 19.91 6.94 -4.17
CA PRO A 201 19.77 7.74 -5.41
C PRO A 201 18.40 8.39 -5.54
N ALA A 202 18.30 9.72 -5.62
CA ALA A 202 17.03 10.41 -5.82
C ALA A 202 16.27 9.95 -7.08
N ILE A 203 15.01 9.50 -6.95
CA ILE A 203 14.25 8.89 -8.06
C ILE A 203 14.08 9.89 -9.22
N LYS A 204 13.74 11.14 -8.93
CA LYS A 204 13.65 12.21 -9.93
C LYS A 204 14.93 12.42 -10.75
N GLU A 205 16.10 12.14 -10.17
CA GLU A 205 17.40 12.26 -10.87
C GLU A 205 17.68 11.04 -11.75
N VAL A 206 17.24 9.85 -11.33
CA VAL A 206 17.35 8.60 -12.12
C VAL A 206 16.58 8.71 -13.44
N TYR A 207 15.43 9.41 -13.44
CA TYR A 207 14.53 9.54 -14.59
C TYR A 207 14.49 10.95 -15.21
N LYS A 208 15.43 11.84 -14.86
CA LYS A 208 15.39 13.26 -15.27
C LYS A 208 15.35 13.48 -16.80
N ASP A 209 15.93 12.55 -17.56
CA ASP A 209 15.98 12.59 -19.03
C ASP A 209 14.83 11.79 -19.68
N ASP A 210 13.99 11.15 -18.87
CA ASP A 210 12.91 10.27 -19.32
C ASP A 210 11.52 10.88 -19.08
N PHE A 211 11.17 11.18 -17.82
CA PHE A 211 9.85 11.72 -17.42
C PHE A 211 9.86 12.31 -16.01
N ALA A 212 8.86 13.15 -15.69
CA ALA A 212 8.68 13.67 -14.34
C ALA A 212 8.25 12.57 -13.36
N ILE A 213 8.76 12.62 -12.13
CA ILE A 213 8.47 11.68 -11.04
C ILE A 213 7.58 12.37 -10.01
N GLY A 214 6.35 11.87 -9.87
CA GLY A 214 5.34 12.46 -8.99
C GLY A 214 4.98 11.61 -7.78
N ALA A 215 4.41 12.26 -6.77
CA ALA A 215 3.73 11.61 -5.65
C ALA A 215 2.34 12.22 -5.41
N ALA A 216 1.37 11.38 -5.04
CA ALA A 216 0.13 11.84 -4.42
C ALA A 216 0.36 12.08 -2.94
N VAL A 217 -0.05 13.25 -2.44
CA VAL A 217 0.30 13.69 -1.08
C VAL A 217 -0.88 14.32 -0.35
N TYR A 218 -0.95 14.08 0.95
CA TYR A 218 -1.79 14.81 1.89
C TYR A 218 -1.10 16.13 2.32
N PRO A 219 -1.84 17.12 2.85
CA PRO A 219 -1.26 18.39 3.26
C PRO A 219 -0.14 18.27 4.29
N TRP A 220 -0.29 17.33 5.24
CA TRP A 220 0.66 17.12 6.33
C TRP A 220 1.98 16.48 5.87
N GLN A 221 2.00 15.79 4.72
CA GLN A 221 3.21 15.19 4.16
C GLN A 221 4.11 16.21 3.45
N MET A 222 3.65 17.44 3.25
CA MET A 222 4.48 18.54 2.73
C MET A 222 5.24 19.28 3.84
N GLU A 223 5.17 18.80 5.08
CA GLU A 223 5.82 19.39 6.25
C GLU A 223 6.89 18.42 6.79
N GLY A 224 7.86 18.98 7.52
CA GLY A 224 8.88 18.21 8.25
C GLY A 224 9.63 17.20 7.38
N ILE A 225 9.89 16.02 7.97
CA ILE A 225 10.71 14.98 7.35
C ILE A 225 10.05 14.34 6.11
N TYR A 226 8.71 14.33 6.07
CA TYR A 226 7.96 13.90 4.88
C TYR A 226 8.17 14.88 3.72
N GLY A 227 8.16 16.19 4.01
CA GLY A 227 8.50 17.22 3.03
C GLY A 227 9.94 17.10 2.54
N ASP A 228 10.88 16.71 3.40
CA ASP A 228 12.27 16.43 3.01
C ASP A 228 12.38 15.24 2.07
N LEU A 229 11.65 14.15 2.35
CA LEU A 229 11.54 13.00 1.44
C LEU A 229 10.98 13.42 0.07
N LEU A 230 9.91 14.22 0.07
CA LEU A 230 9.29 14.73 -1.16
C LEU A 230 10.30 15.50 -2.01
N LYS A 231 11.01 16.45 -1.39
CA LYS A 231 12.05 17.27 -2.05
C LYS A 231 13.17 16.42 -2.62
N LYS A 232 13.56 15.35 -1.93
CA LYS A 232 14.62 14.45 -2.38
C LYS A 232 14.20 13.65 -3.62
N HIS A 233 13.03 13.00 -3.61
CA HIS A 233 12.71 11.97 -4.60
C HIS A 233 11.78 12.42 -5.74
N PHE A 234 10.99 13.49 -5.58
CA PHE A 234 9.91 13.84 -6.51
C PHE A 234 10.04 15.26 -7.07
N ASN A 235 9.46 15.50 -8.26
CA ASN A 235 9.37 16.81 -8.91
C ASN A 235 7.95 17.15 -9.42
N SER A 236 6.95 16.34 -9.07
CA SER A 236 5.54 16.57 -9.37
C SER A 236 4.67 16.15 -8.17
N LEU A 237 3.58 16.87 -7.93
CA LEU A 237 2.65 16.60 -6.83
C LEU A 237 1.22 16.47 -7.34
N THR A 238 0.48 15.54 -6.76
CA THR A 238 -0.98 15.44 -6.91
C THR A 238 -1.62 15.48 -5.53
N ALA A 239 -2.69 16.27 -5.35
CA ALA A 239 -3.43 16.28 -4.09
C ALA A 239 -4.33 15.04 -4.01
N THR A 240 -4.21 14.23 -2.95
CA THR A 240 -4.99 13.01 -2.77
C THR A 240 -6.50 13.29 -2.71
N TYR A 241 -6.91 14.43 -2.10
CA TYR A 241 -8.32 14.82 -2.00
C TYR A 241 -8.60 16.30 -2.27
N GLU A 242 -7.70 17.18 -1.87
CA GLU A 242 -7.96 18.60 -1.64
C GLU A 242 -8.29 19.39 -2.92
N MET A 243 -7.97 18.81 -4.08
CA MET A 243 -8.30 19.36 -5.41
C MET A 243 -9.48 18.66 -6.10
N LYS A 244 -10.16 17.70 -5.42
CA LYS A 244 -11.40 17.10 -5.91
C LYS A 244 -12.60 18.03 -5.68
N PRO A 245 -13.71 17.86 -6.43
CA PRO A 245 -14.73 18.91 -6.53
C PRO A 245 -15.44 19.23 -5.23
N LYS A 246 -15.76 18.23 -4.40
CA LYS A 246 -16.40 18.46 -3.09
C LYS A 246 -15.52 19.21 -2.09
N PHE A 247 -14.20 19.14 -2.22
CA PHE A 247 -13.27 19.84 -1.33
C PHE A 247 -13.00 21.25 -1.83
N LEU A 248 -12.84 21.45 -3.14
CA LEU A 248 -12.66 22.78 -3.72
C LEU A 248 -13.92 23.64 -3.66
N ALA A 249 -15.10 23.04 -3.84
CA ALA A 249 -16.38 23.74 -3.88
C ALA A 249 -17.47 22.97 -3.12
N PRO A 250 -17.41 22.92 -1.78
CA PRO A 250 -18.35 22.15 -0.97
C PRO A 250 -19.80 22.62 -1.10
N LYS A 251 -20.01 23.91 -1.41
CA LYS A 251 -21.35 24.50 -1.63
C LYS A 251 -21.33 25.40 -2.86
N GLN A 252 -22.49 25.57 -3.50
CA GLN A 252 -22.61 26.43 -4.68
C GLN A 252 -22.13 27.85 -4.35
N GLY A 253 -21.17 28.36 -5.13
CA GLY A 253 -20.59 29.69 -4.96
C GLY A 253 -19.60 29.83 -3.80
N GLN A 254 -19.37 28.80 -2.98
CA GLN A 254 -18.39 28.80 -1.89
C GLN A 254 -17.22 27.89 -2.24
N PHE A 255 -16.02 28.45 -2.27
CA PHE A 255 -14.80 27.74 -2.61
C PHE A 255 -13.84 27.68 -1.42
N ALA A 256 -13.22 26.53 -1.20
CA ALA A 256 -12.27 26.29 -0.12
C ALA A 256 -10.87 26.01 -0.70
N PHE A 257 -10.18 27.06 -1.14
CA PHE A 257 -8.89 26.94 -1.80
C PHE A 257 -7.69 26.80 -0.87
N ALA A 258 -7.84 27.06 0.43
CA ALA A 258 -6.72 27.18 1.36
C ALA A 258 -5.81 25.94 1.39
N ALA A 259 -6.38 24.73 1.28
CA ALA A 259 -5.61 23.49 1.24
C ALA A 259 -4.88 23.32 -0.10
N ALA A 260 -5.60 23.44 -1.22
CA ALA A 260 -5.03 23.38 -2.57
C ALA A 260 -3.94 24.44 -2.82
N ASP A 261 -4.07 25.64 -2.26
CA ASP A 261 -3.04 26.68 -2.34
C ASP A 261 -1.73 26.28 -1.63
N ARG A 262 -1.77 25.38 -0.63
CA ARG A 262 -0.55 24.87 0.03
C ARG A 262 0.29 24.04 -0.93
N TYR A 263 -0.35 23.17 -1.72
CA TYR A 263 0.33 22.37 -2.75
C TYR A 263 1.05 23.24 -3.75
N VAL A 264 0.35 24.24 -4.27
CA VAL A 264 0.93 25.18 -5.23
C VAL A 264 2.11 25.95 -4.63
N ARG A 265 1.99 26.46 -3.40
CA ARG A 265 3.09 27.16 -2.73
C ARG A 265 4.29 26.25 -2.47
N PHE A 266 4.04 25.03 -1.99
CA PHE A 266 5.10 24.06 -1.75
C PHE A 266 5.81 23.68 -3.06
N ALA A 267 5.05 23.48 -4.14
CA ALA A 267 5.61 23.15 -5.44
C ALA A 267 6.45 24.31 -6.01
N GLU A 268 5.91 25.53 -6.00
CA GLU A 268 6.63 26.75 -6.43
C GLU A 268 7.92 26.97 -5.62
N ALA A 269 7.91 26.68 -4.31
CA ALA A 269 9.07 26.88 -3.44
C ALA A 269 10.16 25.81 -3.59
N ASN A 270 9.86 24.67 -4.22
CA ASN A 270 10.76 23.52 -4.29
C ASN A 270 10.97 23.01 -5.72
N ASP A 271 10.76 23.87 -6.73
CA ASP A 271 10.92 23.55 -8.15
C ASP A 271 10.15 22.30 -8.60
N MET A 272 8.92 22.15 -8.08
CA MET A 272 8.01 21.07 -8.46
C MET A 272 6.80 21.62 -9.24
N VAL A 273 6.13 20.72 -9.95
CA VAL A 273 4.86 21.03 -10.64
C VAL A 273 3.67 20.35 -9.96
N VAL A 274 2.45 20.88 -10.18
CA VAL A 274 1.22 20.32 -9.62
C VAL A 274 0.31 19.79 -10.72
N ARG A 275 -0.16 18.54 -10.58
CA ARG A 275 -1.27 17.97 -11.34
C ARG A 275 -2.59 18.27 -10.61
N GLY A 276 -3.53 18.87 -11.33
CA GLY A 276 -4.87 19.12 -10.81
C GLY A 276 -5.76 17.90 -10.93
N HIS A 277 -6.08 17.26 -9.79
CA HIS A 277 -6.86 16.04 -9.72
C HIS A 277 -8.06 16.19 -8.76
N ALA A 278 -9.31 16.12 -9.21
CA ALA A 278 -9.79 16.13 -10.59
C ALA A 278 -10.97 17.11 -10.71
N LEU A 279 -11.23 17.63 -11.92
CA LEU A 279 -12.30 18.61 -12.11
C LEU A 279 -13.70 17.96 -12.09
N ILE A 280 -13.86 16.82 -12.76
CA ILE A 280 -15.14 16.12 -12.85
C ILE A 280 -14.94 14.66 -12.50
N TRP A 281 -15.54 14.23 -11.40
CA TRP A 281 -15.57 12.84 -10.98
C TRP A 281 -16.94 12.51 -10.38
N HIS A 282 -17.27 11.22 -10.29
CA HIS A 282 -18.58 10.77 -9.83
C HIS A 282 -18.62 10.45 -8.34
N THR A 283 -17.48 10.11 -7.74
CA THR A 283 -17.36 9.75 -6.32
C THR A 283 -17.32 10.99 -5.42
N ASP A 284 -16.49 11.98 -5.75
CA ASP A 284 -16.23 13.15 -4.89
C ASP A 284 -16.76 14.47 -5.46
N ALA A 285 -17.87 14.42 -6.19
CA ALA A 285 -18.58 15.63 -6.59
C ALA A 285 -19.50 16.14 -5.47
N ALA A 286 -19.64 17.47 -5.38
CA ALA A 286 -20.50 18.09 -4.38
C ALA A 286 -21.98 17.96 -4.78
N GLU A 287 -22.86 17.75 -3.80
CA GLU A 287 -24.30 17.54 -4.03
C GLU A 287 -24.95 18.66 -4.85
N TRP A 288 -24.58 19.92 -4.59
CA TRP A 288 -25.13 21.08 -5.30
C TRP A 288 -24.88 21.05 -6.81
N MET A 289 -23.94 20.24 -7.30
CA MET A 289 -23.68 20.10 -8.73
C MET A 289 -24.80 19.34 -9.45
N TYR A 290 -25.50 18.43 -8.75
CA TYR A 290 -26.51 17.54 -9.33
C TYR A 290 -27.92 17.80 -8.84
N TRP A 291 -28.06 18.35 -7.65
CA TRP A 291 -29.36 18.53 -7.00
C TRP A 291 -29.73 20.01 -6.95
N ASP A 292 -31.01 20.31 -7.12
CA ASP A 292 -31.56 21.64 -6.85
C ASP A 292 -31.82 21.84 -5.35
N ASN A 293 -32.24 23.04 -4.96
CA ASN A 293 -32.48 23.38 -3.55
C ASN A 293 -33.68 22.63 -2.93
N ASN A 294 -34.45 21.90 -3.74
CA ASN A 294 -35.61 21.10 -3.31
C ASN A 294 -35.28 19.59 -3.26
N GLY A 295 -34.01 19.21 -3.43
CA GLY A 295 -33.57 17.81 -3.48
C GLY A 295 -33.95 17.08 -4.76
N LYS A 296 -34.36 17.79 -5.82
CA LYS A 296 -34.64 17.20 -7.13
C LYS A 296 -33.39 17.22 -8.02
N PRO A 297 -33.24 16.29 -8.97
CA PRO A 297 -32.18 16.40 -9.97
C PRO A 297 -32.24 17.76 -10.68
N ALA A 298 -31.08 18.40 -10.85
CA ALA A 298 -30.95 19.64 -11.59
C ALA A 298 -31.39 19.43 -13.04
N SER A 299 -31.85 20.50 -13.71
CA SER A 299 -32.03 20.43 -15.16
C SER A 299 -30.66 20.31 -15.85
N ARG A 300 -30.62 19.71 -17.04
CA ARG A 300 -29.41 19.66 -17.89
C ARG A 300 -28.76 21.03 -18.03
N THR A 301 -29.56 22.08 -18.30
CA THR A 301 -29.07 23.46 -18.45
C THR A 301 -28.41 23.97 -17.18
N LEU A 302 -29.04 23.75 -16.01
CA LEU A 302 -28.48 24.17 -14.73
C LEU A 302 -27.20 23.41 -14.39
N ALA A 303 -27.16 22.09 -14.62
CA ALA A 303 -25.98 21.27 -14.38
C ALA A 303 -24.80 21.68 -15.27
N LEU A 304 -25.03 21.99 -16.56
CA LEU A 304 -24.00 22.51 -17.46
C LEU A 304 -23.51 23.89 -17.03
N GLN A 305 -24.41 24.77 -16.60
CA GLN A 305 -24.03 26.09 -16.08
C GLN A 305 -23.15 25.96 -14.83
N ARG A 306 -23.54 25.09 -13.89
CA ARG A 306 -22.78 24.82 -12.65
C ARG A 306 -21.41 24.22 -12.95
N MET A 307 -21.35 23.23 -13.83
CA MET A 307 -20.10 22.62 -14.30
C MET A 307 -19.16 23.68 -14.90
N LYS A 308 -19.66 24.50 -15.83
CA LYS A 308 -18.88 25.58 -16.46
C LYS A 308 -18.35 26.57 -15.42
N GLN A 309 -19.22 27.07 -14.54
CA GLN A 309 -18.82 28.05 -13.51
C GLN A 309 -17.76 27.48 -12.57
N TYR A 310 -17.90 26.22 -12.16
CA TYR A 310 -16.93 25.53 -11.32
C TYR A 310 -15.57 25.38 -12.03
N ILE A 311 -15.55 24.78 -13.22
CA ILE A 311 -14.32 24.56 -14.01
C ILE A 311 -13.61 25.88 -14.27
N GLU A 312 -14.33 26.90 -14.74
CA GLU A 312 -13.73 28.21 -15.00
C GLU A 312 -13.15 28.84 -13.73
N LYS A 313 -13.84 28.78 -12.60
CA LYS A 313 -13.36 29.40 -11.36
C LYS A 313 -12.09 28.72 -10.85
N VAL A 314 -12.05 27.39 -10.86
CA VAL A 314 -10.91 26.60 -10.40
C VAL A 314 -9.72 26.78 -11.33
N MET A 315 -9.90 26.55 -12.63
CA MET A 315 -8.79 26.63 -13.58
C MET A 315 -8.24 28.05 -13.74
N LYS A 316 -9.09 29.09 -13.75
CA LYS A 316 -8.62 30.48 -13.82
C LYS A 316 -7.79 30.87 -12.59
N ARG A 317 -8.08 30.33 -11.40
CA ARG A 317 -7.29 30.58 -10.19
C ARG A 317 -5.87 30.01 -10.31
N TYR A 318 -5.75 28.80 -10.85
CA TYR A 318 -4.48 28.07 -10.91
C TYR A 318 -3.79 28.12 -12.28
N LYS A 319 -4.25 29.01 -13.16
CA LYS A 319 -3.67 29.22 -14.48
C LYS A 319 -2.17 29.52 -14.37
N GLY A 320 -1.36 28.76 -15.10
CA GLY A 320 0.10 28.86 -15.07
C GLY A 320 0.78 28.25 -13.84
N LYS A 321 0.02 27.73 -12.86
CA LYS A 321 0.53 27.12 -11.63
C LYS A 321 0.30 25.61 -11.55
N VAL A 322 -0.77 25.14 -12.20
CA VAL A 322 -1.08 23.72 -12.39
C VAL A 322 -0.81 23.38 -13.84
N TYR A 323 0.11 22.44 -14.10
CA TYR A 323 0.61 22.18 -15.46
C TYR A 323 -0.33 21.25 -16.25
N ALA A 324 -1.03 20.36 -15.56
CA ALA A 324 -1.94 19.37 -16.12
C ALA A 324 -3.22 19.24 -15.27
N TRP A 325 -4.34 18.96 -15.92
CA TRP A 325 -5.62 18.70 -15.26
C TRP A 325 -6.21 17.37 -15.70
N ASP A 326 -6.57 16.53 -14.73
CA ASP A 326 -7.51 15.43 -14.92
C ASP A 326 -8.91 16.05 -15.03
N VAL A 327 -9.35 16.32 -16.26
CA VAL A 327 -10.60 17.05 -16.51
C VAL A 327 -11.80 16.19 -16.17
N VAL A 328 -11.76 14.92 -16.59
CA VAL A 328 -12.78 13.92 -16.26
C VAL A 328 -12.08 12.64 -15.81
N ASN A 329 -12.53 12.12 -14.67
CA ASN A 329 -12.01 10.92 -14.04
C ASN A 329 -13.03 9.77 -14.13
N GLU A 330 -12.58 8.57 -14.54
CA GLU A 330 -13.29 7.28 -14.40
C GLU A 330 -14.73 7.25 -14.97
N ALA A 331 -14.91 7.82 -16.16
CA ALA A 331 -16.21 7.93 -16.78
C ALA A 331 -16.63 6.66 -17.54
N ILE A 332 -15.70 5.75 -17.83
CA ILE A 332 -15.99 4.46 -18.46
C ILE A 332 -16.26 3.43 -17.37
N ALA A 333 -17.37 2.70 -17.52
CA ALA A 333 -17.78 1.68 -16.58
C ALA A 333 -16.95 0.40 -16.74
N ASP A 334 -16.69 -0.29 -15.63
CA ASP A 334 -16.02 -1.59 -15.67
C ASP A 334 -16.92 -2.66 -16.31
N THR A 335 -18.22 -2.58 -16.01
CA THR A 335 -19.29 -3.37 -16.62
C THR A 335 -20.59 -2.56 -16.68
N GLY A 336 -21.53 -2.93 -17.56
CA GLY A 336 -22.88 -2.34 -17.57
C GLY A 336 -22.96 -0.87 -18.00
N GLY A 337 -21.94 -0.35 -18.71
CA GLY A 337 -21.98 0.98 -19.31
C GLY A 337 -23.01 1.10 -20.44
N ASP A 338 -23.21 2.33 -20.94
CA ASP A 338 -24.03 2.55 -22.13
C ASP A 338 -23.42 1.92 -23.40
N LYS A 339 -24.02 2.17 -24.57
CA LYS A 339 -23.51 1.69 -25.87
C LYS A 339 -22.06 2.10 -26.18
N ASN A 340 -21.54 3.14 -25.53
CA ASN A 340 -20.17 3.64 -25.65
C ASN A 340 -19.30 3.30 -24.43
N GLY A 341 -19.81 2.52 -23.47
CA GLY A 341 -19.14 2.16 -22.22
C GLY A 341 -19.26 3.19 -21.10
N LEU A 342 -20.03 4.27 -21.27
CA LEU A 342 -20.12 5.33 -20.27
C LEU A 342 -20.88 4.87 -19.02
N ARG A 343 -20.29 5.16 -17.86
CA ARG A 343 -20.90 4.96 -16.54
C ARG A 343 -22.13 5.86 -16.38
N GLN A 344 -23.22 5.29 -15.88
CA GLN A 344 -24.50 5.97 -15.64
C GLN A 344 -24.48 6.81 -14.35
N THR A 345 -23.53 7.75 -14.26
CA THR A 345 -23.31 8.64 -13.11
C THR A 345 -24.39 9.71 -12.98
N SER A 346 -24.39 10.46 -11.87
CA SER A 346 -25.25 11.65 -11.73
C SER A 346 -24.99 12.68 -12.83
N TRP A 347 -23.74 12.85 -13.28
CA TRP A 347 -23.42 13.71 -14.44
C TRP A 347 -24.11 13.20 -15.71
N TYR A 348 -23.97 11.89 -16.00
CA TYR A 348 -24.57 11.27 -17.18
C TYR A 348 -26.10 11.38 -17.15
N LYS A 349 -26.75 11.04 -16.03
CA LYS A 349 -28.21 11.04 -15.91
C LYS A 349 -28.81 12.45 -16.01
N THR A 350 -28.10 13.45 -15.48
CA THR A 350 -28.57 14.83 -15.41
C THR A 350 -28.32 15.59 -16.70
N ILE A 351 -27.12 15.45 -17.26
CA ILE A 351 -26.72 16.15 -18.48
C ILE A 351 -27.01 15.25 -19.67
N GLY A 352 -26.39 14.09 -19.74
CA GLY A 352 -26.39 13.20 -20.89
C GLY A 352 -24.96 12.80 -21.26
N PRO A 353 -24.77 11.92 -22.27
CA PRO A 353 -23.47 11.36 -22.63
C PRO A 353 -22.40 12.39 -23.04
N ASP A 354 -22.80 13.60 -23.44
CA ASP A 354 -21.88 14.67 -23.86
C ASP A 354 -21.32 15.51 -22.71
N TYR A 355 -21.64 15.19 -21.44
CA TYR A 355 -21.11 15.91 -20.28
C TYR A 355 -19.57 15.94 -20.23
N ILE A 356 -18.92 14.87 -20.71
CA ILE A 356 -17.47 14.76 -20.79
C ILE A 356 -16.92 15.78 -21.78
N GLU A 357 -17.48 15.79 -22.99
CA GLU A 357 -17.06 16.76 -24.03
C GLU A 357 -17.27 18.19 -23.56
N LYS A 358 -18.40 18.48 -22.90
CA LYS A 358 -18.68 19.81 -22.32
C LYS A 358 -17.67 20.19 -21.24
N ALA A 359 -17.27 19.26 -20.38
CA ALA A 359 -16.23 19.52 -19.37
C ALA A 359 -14.89 19.92 -20.03
N PHE A 360 -14.48 19.20 -21.08
CA PHE A 360 -13.26 19.54 -21.82
C PHE A 360 -13.37 20.85 -22.61
N GLU A 361 -14.53 21.17 -23.21
CA GLU A 361 -14.78 22.48 -23.83
C GLU A 361 -14.61 23.62 -22.81
N PHE A 362 -15.20 23.48 -21.62
CA PHE A 362 -15.10 24.47 -20.56
C PHE A 362 -13.67 24.59 -20.02
N ALA A 363 -12.97 23.46 -19.87
CA ALA A 363 -11.58 23.44 -19.41
C ALA A 363 -10.64 24.11 -20.42
N ARG A 364 -10.74 23.75 -21.71
CA ARG A 364 -9.94 24.37 -22.77
C ARG A 364 -10.21 25.86 -22.92
N ALA A 365 -11.46 26.30 -22.74
CA ALA A 365 -11.82 27.72 -22.75
C ALA A 365 -11.27 28.47 -21.52
N ALA A 366 -11.23 27.83 -20.34
CA ALA A 366 -10.74 28.43 -19.11
C ALA A 366 -9.22 28.64 -19.13
N ASP A 367 -8.47 27.65 -19.63
CA ASP A 367 -7.03 27.75 -19.84
C ASP A 367 -6.60 27.00 -21.11
N PRO A 368 -6.41 27.71 -22.24
CA PRO A 368 -5.96 27.10 -23.47
C PRO A 368 -4.55 26.47 -23.39
N SER A 369 -3.72 26.92 -22.44
CA SER A 369 -2.32 26.49 -22.30
C SER A 369 -2.13 25.27 -21.39
N ALA A 370 -3.09 25.00 -20.50
CA ALA A 370 -3.05 23.83 -19.62
C ALA A 370 -3.12 22.53 -20.44
N LYS A 371 -2.42 21.49 -19.96
CA LYS A 371 -2.53 20.15 -20.51
C LYS A 371 -3.76 19.45 -19.93
N LEU A 372 -4.65 18.98 -20.79
CA LEU A 372 -5.94 18.40 -20.40
C LEU A 372 -5.95 16.89 -20.62
N TYR A 373 -6.24 16.14 -19.56
CA TYR A 373 -6.22 14.68 -19.54
C TYR A 373 -7.60 14.09 -19.23
N TYR A 374 -7.87 12.95 -19.85
CA TYR A 374 -8.85 11.98 -19.37
C TYR A 374 -8.10 10.94 -18.54
N ASN A 375 -8.53 10.67 -17.30
CA ASN A 375 -7.85 9.77 -16.37
C ASN A 375 -8.77 8.61 -15.96
N ASP A 376 -8.26 7.38 -15.91
CA ASP A 376 -9.06 6.18 -15.57
C ASP A 376 -8.16 5.01 -15.10
N TYR A 377 -8.74 4.06 -14.35
CA TYR A 377 -8.13 2.78 -14.02
C TYR A 377 -8.54 1.66 -14.98
N GLY A 378 -7.80 0.55 -14.93
CA GLY A 378 -8.12 -0.65 -15.71
C GLY A 378 -8.05 -0.39 -17.22
N THR A 379 -7.26 0.60 -17.63
CA THR A 379 -7.08 1.00 -19.03
C THR A 379 -6.45 -0.09 -19.87
N GLU A 380 -5.85 -1.08 -19.23
CA GLU A 380 -5.20 -2.25 -19.81
C GLU A 380 -6.19 -3.39 -20.06
N THR A 381 -7.39 -3.33 -19.48
CA THR A 381 -8.47 -4.30 -19.74
C THR A 381 -8.96 -4.13 -21.18
N PRO A 382 -8.86 -5.14 -22.07
CA PRO A 382 -9.08 -4.94 -23.51
C PRO A 382 -10.40 -4.26 -23.89
N GLN A 383 -11.50 -4.62 -23.24
CA GLN A 383 -12.81 -4.01 -23.51
C GLN A 383 -12.86 -2.55 -23.06
N LYS A 384 -12.45 -2.26 -21.81
CA LYS A 384 -12.41 -0.91 -21.24
C LYS A 384 -11.45 -0.01 -22.02
N ARG A 385 -10.25 -0.53 -22.36
CA ARG A 385 -9.25 0.11 -23.22
C ARG A 385 -9.85 0.63 -24.52
N GLN A 386 -10.61 -0.23 -25.22
CA GLN A 386 -11.19 0.14 -26.50
C GLN A 386 -12.25 1.24 -26.35
N GLN A 387 -13.06 1.21 -25.28
CA GLN A 387 -14.06 2.24 -25.01
C GLN A 387 -13.42 3.59 -24.67
N ILE A 388 -12.36 3.58 -23.84
CA ILE A 388 -11.54 4.78 -23.55
C ILE A 388 -10.92 5.31 -24.84
N TYR A 389 -10.33 4.45 -25.67
CA TYR A 389 -9.75 4.83 -26.96
C TYR A 389 -10.74 5.57 -27.86
N GLN A 390 -11.98 5.08 -27.99
CA GLN A 390 -13.00 5.77 -28.79
C GLN A 390 -13.40 7.12 -28.19
N LEU A 391 -13.46 7.23 -26.86
CA LEU A 391 -13.71 8.50 -26.18
C LEU A 391 -12.60 9.51 -26.44
N VAL A 392 -11.35 9.16 -26.16
CA VAL A 392 -10.22 10.11 -26.28
C VAL A 392 -9.92 10.45 -27.74
N LYS A 393 -10.13 9.53 -28.69
CA LYS A 393 -10.02 9.81 -30.13
C LYS A 393 -11.00 10.89 -30.57
N ARG A 394 -12.25 10.85 -30.09
CA ARG A 394 -13.27 11.88 -30.38
C ARG A 394 -12.93 13.23 -29.77
N LEU A 395 -12.41 13.25 -28.54
CA LEU A 395 -11.97 14.49 -27.90
C LEU A 395 -10.76 15.08 -28.64
N LYS A 396 -9.82 14.23 -29.08
CA LYS A 396 -8.63 14.63 -29.84
C LYS A 396 -8.98 15.21 -31.20
N SER A 397 -9.93 14.61 -31.93
CA SER A 397 -10.36 15.14 -33.23
C SER A 397 -11.03 16.52 -33.14
N LYS A 398 -11.41 16.95 -31.93
CA LYS A 398 -11.96 18.28 -31.63
C LYS A 398 -10.94 19.24 -31.01
N GLY A 399 -9.69 18.83 -30.83
CA GLY A 399 -8.64 19.64 -30.19
C GLY A 399 -8.88 19.88 -28.68
N LEU A 400 -9.68 19.03 -28.04
CA LEU A 400 -10.11 19.24 -26.66
C LEU A 400 -9.19 18.59 -25.60
N ILE A 401 -8.38 17.61 -25.98
CA ILE A 401 -7.55 16.81 -25.07
C ILE A 401 -6.10 16.78 -25.53
N ASP A 402 -5.17 16.74 -24.57
CA ASP A 402 -3.73 16.66 -24.83
C ASP A 402 -3.17 15.28 -24.53
N GLY A 403 -3.73 14.57 -23.55
CA GLY A 403 -3.22 13.27 -23.14
C GLY A 403 -4.23 12.37 -22.42
N VAL A 404 -3.76 11.18 -22.06
CA VAL A 404 -4.49 10.19 -21.26
C VAL A 404 -3.70 9.85 -19.99
N GLY A 405 -4.39 9.84 -18.86
CA GLY A 405 -3.86 9.36 -17.59
C GLY A 405 -4.18 7.87 -17.43
N LEU A 406 -3.15 7.06 -17.19
CA LEU A 406 -3.29 5.66 -16.83
C LEU A 406 -3.05 5.59 -15.32
N GLN A 407 -4.11 5.34 -14.53
CA GLN A 407 -3.99 5.33 -13.06
C GLN A 407 -2.98 4.27 -12.61
N SER A 408 -3.00 3.08 -13.22
CA SER A 408 -2.02 2.02 -12.95
C SER A 408 -2.03 1.48 -11.50
N HIS A 409 -3.22 1.43 -10.88
CA HIS A 409 -3.44 0.62 -9.67
C HIS A 409 -3.30 -0.86 -9.99
N TYR A 410 -2.14 -1.44 -9.71
CA TYR A 410 -1.77 -2.78 -10.14
C TYR A 410 -1.60 -3.74 -8.98
N LYS A 411 -1.51 -5.02 -9.32
CA LYS A 411 -1.17 -6.11 -8.40
C LYS A 411 0.22 -6.63 -8.76
N LEU A 412 0.77 -7.49 -7.92
CA LEU A 412 2.08 -8.11 -8.11
C LEU A 412 2.29 -8.71 -9.52
N GLU A 413 1.25 -9.27 -10.15
CA GLU A 413 1.39 -9.96 -11.44
C GLU A 413 0.36 -9.56 -12.49
N SER A 414 -0.47 -8.55 -12.21
CA SER A 414 -1.52 -8.11 -13.13
C SER A 414 -1.68 -6.60 -13.16
N PRO A 415 -2.01 -6.01 -14.33
CA PRO A 415 -2.11 -6.63 -15.66
C PRO A 415 -0.74 -7.06 -16.21
N SER A 416 -0.68 -7.88 -17.27
CA SER A 416 0.63 -8.23 -17.86
C SER A 416 1.31 -7.01 -18.49
N THR A 417 2.65 -7.00 -18.51
CA THR A 417 3.44 -5.98 -19.23
C THR A 417 3.06 -5.89 -20.71
N LEU A 418 2.65 -7.01 -21.32
CA LEU A 418 2.12 -7.02 -22.69
C LEU A 418 0.82 -6.21 -22.83
N GLU A 419 -0.14 -6.36 -21.91
CA GLU A 419 -1.38 -5.57 -21.96
C GLU A 419 -1.12 -4.09 -21.66
N ILE A 420 -0.17 -3.78 -20.78
CA ILE A 420 0.28 -2.40 -20.54
C ILE A 420 0.90 -1.81 -21.82
N GLU A 421 1.82 -2.54 -22.47
CA GLU A 421 2.48 -2.07 -23.69
C GLU A 421 1.49 -1.84 -24.85
N LYS A 422 0.51 -2.74 -25.04
CA LYS A 422 -0.57 -2.55 -26.02
C LYS A 422 -1.34 -1.25 -25.76
N THR A 423 -1.58 -0.93 -24.49
CA THR A 423 -2.28 0.27 -24.06
C THR A 423 -1.48 1.52 -24.37
N ILE A 424 -0.19 1.54 -24.02
CA ILE A 424 0.73 2.64 -24.32
C ILE A 424 0.78 2.88 -25.84
N LYS A 425 1.01 1.83 -26.64
CA LYS A 425 1.06 1.93 -28.11
C LYS A 425 -0.24 2.48 -28.70
N LEU A 426 -1.38 2.02 -28.20
CA LEU A 426 -2.69 2.42 -28.72
C LEU A 426 -2.95 3.91 -28.52
N PHE A 427 -2.67 4.44 -27.33
CA PHE A 427 -2.89 5.86 -27.03
C PHE A 427 -1.81 6.76 -27.63
N ALA A 428 -0.54 6.35 -27.60
CA ALA A 428 0.55 7.08 -28.26
C ALA A 428 0.32 7.20 -29.77
N GLY A 429 -0.29 6.17 -30.40
CA GLY A 429 -0.67 6.20 -31.81
C GLY A 429 -1.69 7.29 -32.20
N LEU A 430 -2.38 7.92 -31.23
CA LEU A 430 -3.24 9.09 -31.45
C LEU A 430 -2.49 10.42 -31.40
N GLY A 431 -1.17 10.41 -31.12
CA GLY A 431 -0.41 11.62 -30.83
C GLY A 431 -0.88 12.33 -29.55
N LEU A 432 -1.35 11.53 -28.59
CA LEU A 432 -1.66 11.97 -27.23
C LEU A 432 -0.45 11.72 -26.35
N ASP A 433 -0.21 12.63 -25.42
CA ASP A 433 0.70 12.38 -24.30
C ASP A 433 0.11 11.34 -23.34
N ILE A 434 0.97 10.58 -22.65
CA ILE A 434 0.58 9.62 -21.63
C ILE A 434 1.19 10.05 -20.30
N GLN A 435 0.41 9.97 -19.23
CA GLN A 435 0.93 10.04 -17.87
C GLN A 435 0.50 8.80 -17.11
N ILE A 436 1.44 8.18 -16.38
CA ILE A 436 1.12 7.20 -15.36
C ILE A 436 0.80 8.01 -14.10
N THR A 437 -0.44 7.96 -13.63
CA THR A 437 -0.98 9.00 -12.74
C THR A 437 -1.12 8.58 -11.28
N GLU A 438 -1.30 7.28 -11.01
CA GLU A 438 -1.66 6.78 -9.67
C GLU A 438 -0.99 5.41 -9.40
N LEU A 439 0.28 5.26 -9.78
CA LEU A 439 0.98 3.98 -9.72
C LEU A 439 1.11 3.48 -8.27
N ASP A 440 0.58 2.30 -8.02
CA ASP A 440 0.82 1.50 -6.83
C ASP A 440 0.79 0.00 -7.18
N ILE A 441 1.40 -0.82 -6.32
CA ILE A 441 1.40 -2.28 -6.49
C ILE A 441 0.91 -2.91 -5.20
N ASP A 442 -0.37 -3.26 -5.19
CA ASP A 442 -1.02 -3.95 -4.08
C ASP A 442 -0.37 -5.32 -3.83
N THR A 443 0.30 -5.45 -2.68
CA THR A 443 0.93 -6.69 -2.22
C THR A 443 -0.04 -7.66 -1.56
N ARG A 444 -1.26 -7.20 -1.25
CA ARG A 444 -2.25 -7.87 -0.39
C ARG A 444 -1.81 -8.02 1.07
N ILE A 445 -0.68 -7.46 1.45
CA ILE A 445 -0.18 -7.50 2.83
C ILE A 445 -0.71 -6.28 3.56
N SER A 446 -1.54 -6.52 4.59
CA SER A 446 -2.17 -5.45 5.36
C SER A 446 -1.14 -4.48 5.95
N PHE A 447 -1.53 -3.21 6.03
CA PHE A 447 -0.75 -2.18 6.71
C PHE A 447 -0.44 -2.59 8.17
N GLY A 448 0.80 -2.37 8.61
CA GLY A 448 1.25 -2.69 9.96
C GLY A 448 1.57 -4.17 10.19
N THR A 449 1.52 -5.01 9.16
CA THR A 449 2.00 -6.40 9.22
C THR A 449 3.38 -6.51 8.59
N ALA A 450 4.26 -7.37 9.12
CA ALA A 450 5.57 -7.57 8.52
C ALA A 450 5.42 -8.17 7.11
N MET A 451 5.94 -7.49 6.09
CA MET A 451 5.90 -7.98 4.72
C MET A 451 6.89 -9.14 4.54
N PRO A 452 6.45 -10.31 4.03
CA PRO A 452 7.37 -11.40 3.70
C PRO A 452 8.43 -10.96 2.68
N GLU A 453 9.70 -11.35 2.87
CA GLU A 453 10.81 -10.96 1.99
C GLU A 453 10.53 -11.31 0.52
N ALA A 454 9.99 -12.51 0.25
CA ALA A 454 9.63 -12.93 -1.10
C ALA A 454 8.62 -11.98 -1.78
N ILE A 455 7.65 -11.46 -1.04
CA ILE A 455 6.65 -10.51 -1.56
C ILE A 455 7.25 -9.13 -1.76
N ALA A 456 8.12 -8.69 -0.84
CA ALA A 456 8.86 -7.45 -0.99
C ALA A 456 9.73 -7.44 -2.26
N VAL A 457 10.44 -8.55 -2.52
CA VAL A 457 11.25 -8.76 -3.72
C VAL A 457 10.37 -8.85 -4.96
N GLN A 458 9.24 -9.57 -4.92
CA GLN A 458 8.30 -9.64 -6.04
C GLN A 458 7.75 -8.26 -6.39
N GLN A 459 7.36 -7.45 -5.40
CA GLN A 459 6.94 -6.06 -5.59
C GLN A 459 8.05 -5.23 -6.26
N ALA A 460 9.31 -5.43 -5.85
CA ALA A 460 10.45 -4.73 -6.42
C ALA A 460 10.69 -5.04 -7.89
N TYR A 461 10.67 -6.31 -8.28
CA TYR A 461 10.79 -6.68 -9.68
C TYR A 461 9.58 -6.23 -10.49
N ARG A 462 8.39 -6.23 -9.89
CA ARG A 462 7.22 -5.69 -10.55
C ARG A 462 7.36 -4.19 -10.83
N TYR A 463 7.83 -3.39 -9.87
CA TYR A 463 8.18 -1.99 -10.12
C TYR A 463 9.24 -1.85 -11.21
N LYS A 464 10.32 -2.63 -11.14
CA LYS A 464 11.39 -2.64 -12.16
C LYS A 464 10.83 -2.86 -13.58
N GLU A 465 10.07 -3.93 -13.78
CA GLU A 465 9.46 -4.26 -15.08
C GLU A 465 8.62 -3.11 -15.64
N LEU A 466 7.84 -2.46 -14.78
CA LEU A 466 6.98 -1.34 -15.17
C LEU A 466 7.81 -0.12 -15.54
N LEU A 467 8.79 0.25 -14.73
CA LEU A 467 9.62 1.44 -14.98
C LEU A 467 10.53 1.25 -16.19
N GLU A 468 11.07 0.06 -16.44
CA GLU A 468 11.79 -0.27 -17.67
C GLU A 468 10.88 -0.16 -18.90
N LEU A 469 9.64 -0.65 -18.79
CA LEU A 469 8.64 -0.50 -19.85
C LEU A 469 8.29 0.96 -20.09
N TYR A 470 8.08 1.76 -19.05
CA TYR A 470 7.74 3.18 -19.20
C TYR A 470 8.92 3.97 -19.78
N LYS A 471 10.15 3.67 -19.36
CA LYS A 471 11.37 4.27 -19.92
C LYS A 471 11.52 3.96 -21.41
N LYS A 472 11.22 2.74 -21.84
CA LYS A 472 11.18 2.37 -23.28
C LYS A 472 10.24 3.28 -24.09
N TYR A 473 9.20 3.82 -23.47
CA TYR A 473 8.21 4.71 -24.09
C TYR A 473 8.29 6.16 -23.58
N SER A 474 9.44 6.61 -23.05
CA SER A 474 9.62 7.96 -22.49
C SER A 474 9.28 9.10 -23.46
N LYS A 475 9.41 8.89 -24.77
CA LYS A 475 8.96 9.85 -25.80
C LYS A 475 7.45 10.10 -25.83
N SER A 476 6.66 9.18 -25.26
CA SER A 476 5.20 9.26 -25.21
C SER A 476 4.66 9.36 -23.78
N ILE A 477 5.51 9.16 -22.77
CA ILE A 477 5.15 9.22 -21.36
C ILE A 477 5.87 10.42 -20.74
N SER A 478 5.13 11.44 -20.31
CA SER A 478 5.72 12.66 -19.73
C SER A 478 5.88 12.61 -18.21
N SER A 479 5.15 11.73 -17.53
CA SER A 479 5.21 11.61 -16.06
C SER A 479 4.83 10.22 -15.58
N VAL A 480 5.47 9.79 -14.48
CA VAL A 480 5.08 8.67 -13.64
C VAL A 480 4.87 9.18 -12.21
N THR A 481 3.65 9.07 -11.71
CA THR A 481 3.25 9.48 -10.36
C THR A 481 2.88 8.27 -9.53
N PHE A 482 3.50 8.11 -8.37
CA PHE A 482 3.14 7.11 -7.38
C PHE A 482 1.95 7.61 -6.57
N TRP A 483 0.95 6.76 -6.31
CA TRP A 483 -0.25 7.17 -5.57
C TRP A 483 -0.03 7.14 -4.06
N GLY A 484 0.98 7.85 -3.59
CA GLY A 484 1.32 7.99 -2.18
C GLY A 484 2.82 8.25 -2.02
N VAL A 485 3.24 8.45 -0.78
CA VAL A 485 4.65 8.69 -0.43
C VAL A 485 5.24 7.44 0.22
N GLN A 486 4.64 6.98 1.31
CA GLN A 486 5.03 5.78 2.04
C GLN A 486 3.85 4.85 2.26
N ASP A 487 4.09 3.60 2.66
CA ASP A 487 3.01 2.69 3.02
C ASP A 487 2.14 3.30 4.14
N GLU A 488 0.85 3.45 3.86
CA GLU A 488 -0.09 4.16 4.72
C GLU A 488 -1.36 3.35 4.95
N LYS A 489 -1.94 3.52 6.15
CA LYS A 489 -3.16 2.83 6.56
C LYS A 489 -4.33 3.04 5.58
N THR A 490 -4.39 4.17 4.88
CA THR A 490 -5.46 4.48 3.92
C THR A 490 -5.53 3.54 2.73
N TYR A 491 -4.44 2.85 2.40
CA TYR A 491 -4.38 1.90 1.29
C TYR A 491 -4.80 0.48 1.69
N ASN A 492 -5.07 0.25 2.98
CA ASN A 492 -5.27 -1.05 3.64
C ASN A 492 -4.09 -2.05 3.49
N ASN A 493 -3.39 -2.07 2.35
CA ASN A 493 -2.25 -2.91 2.04
C ASN A 493 -0.99 -2.08 1.75
N GLN A 494 0.18 -2.69 1.95
CA GLN A 494 1.49 -2.14 1.60
C GLN A 494 1.67 -2.14 0.09
N ALA A 495 1.94 -0.98 -0.52
CA ALA A 495 1.91 -0.81 -1.97
C ALA A 495 2.99 0.12 -2.54
N LEU A 496 3.68 0.89 -1.69
CA LEU A 496 4.54 2.00 -2.09
C LEU A 496 6.03 1.69 -1.88
N LEU A 497 6.88 2.69 -2.13
CA LEU A 497 8.33 2.53 -2.20
C LEU A 497 9.03 2.66 -0.82
N PHE A 498 8.41 3.36 0.10
CA PHE A 498 8.93 3.62 1.44
C PHE A 498 8.04 2.98 2.50
N ASP A 499 8.61 2.54 3.60
CA ASP A 499 7.88 2.02 4.75
C ASP A 499 7.37 3.14 5.67
N THR A 500 6.69 2.78 6.77
CA THR A 500 6.15 3.75 7.73
C THR A 500 7.22 4.61 8.41
N ASP A 501 8.46 4.14 8.40
CA ASP A 501 9.61 4.83 8.98
C ASP A 501 10.38 5.67 7.95
N LEU A 502 9.83 5.79 6.74
CA LEU A 502 10.40 6.51 5.59
C LEU A 502 11.69 5.90 5.03
N GLN A 503 11.96 4.63 5.34
CA GLN A 503 13.10 3.90 4.78
C GLN A 503 12.72 3.27 3.44
N ALA A 504 13.70 3.12 2.54
CA ALA A 504 13.51 2.48 1.25
C ALA A 504 13.22 0.98 1.41
N LYS A 505 12.09 0.55 0.85
CA LYS A 505 11.77 -0.88 0.71
C LYS A 505 12.55 -1.49 -0.46
N PRO A 506 12.60 -2.83 -0.61
CA PRO A 506 13.09 -3.44 -1.85
C PRO A 506 12.43 -2.87 -3.12
N ALA A 507 11.14 -2.49 -3.02
CA ALA A 507 10.38 -1.80 -4.07
C ALA A 507 11.09 -0.54 -4.61
N TYR A 508 11.68 0.26 -3.72
CA TYR A 508 12.47 1.44 -4.08
C TYR A 508 13.62 1.10 -5.03
N TRP A 509 14.37 0.03 -4.72
CA TRP A 509 15.52 -0.39 -5.52
C TRP A 509 15.11 -0.89 -6.89
N GLY A 510 13.92 -1.48 -7.03
CA GLY A 510 13.35 -1.80 -8.34
C GLY A 510 13.13 -0.57 -9.22
N VAL A 511 12.87 0.59 -8.61
CA VAL A 511 12.70 1.87 -9.30
C VAL A 511 14.03 2.61 -9.50
N ALA A 512 14.88 2.68 -8.48
CA ALA A 512 16.04 3.58 -8.44
C ALA A 512 17.34 2.94 -8.93
N ASP A 513 17.60 1.67 -8.59
CA ASP A 513 18.81 0.95 -8.99
C ASP A 513 18.58 -0.57 -8.84
N SER A 514 18.15 -1.19 -9.94
CA SER A 514 17.81 -2.62 -9.93
C SER A 514 18.99 -3.56 -9.69
N SER A 515 20.23 -3.05 -9.68
CA SER A 515 21.41 -3.86 -9.33
C SER A 515 21.48 -4.20 -7.84
N GLN A 516 20.74 -3.47 -6.99
CA GLN A 516 20.61 -3.74 -5.56
C GLN A 516 19.57 -4.83 -5.25
N LEU A 517 18.82 -5.30 -6.26
CA LEU A 517 17.83 -6.35 -6.05
C LEU A 517 18.50 -7.72 -5.87
N PRO A 518 17.99 -8.57 -4.95
CA PRO A 518 18.39 -9.97 -4.91
C PRO A 518 17.99 -10.68 -6.22
N SER A 519 18.57 -11.85 -6.50
CA SER A 519 18.27 -12.63 -7.71
C SER A 519 16.77 -12.87 -7.93
N ASP A 520 16.36 -12.87 -9.20
CA ASP A 520 14.96 -12.82 -9.69
C ASP A 520 13.93 -13.65 -8.88
N PRO A 521 12.78 -13.07 -8.48
CA PRO A 521 11.66 -13.75 -7.82
C PRO A 521 11.00 -14.84 -8.67
N GLN A 522 11.35 -15.03 -9.94
CA GLN A 522 10.98 -16.28 -10.64
C GLN A 522 11.46 -17.53 -9.88
N SER A 523 12.43 -17.40 -8.98
CA SER A 523 12.86 -18.46 -8.06
C SER A 523 12.21 -18.40 -6.67
N ARG A 524 11.25 -17.50 -6.38
CA ARG A 524 10.64 -17.33 -5.04
C ARG A 524 9.16 -16.91 -5.10
N THR A 525 8.29 -17.53 -4.30
CA THR A 525 6.87 -17.17 -4.16
C THR A 525 6.42 -17.31 -2.70
N VAL A 526 5.21 -16.87 -2.38
CA VAL A 526 4.58 -17.10 -1.07
C VAL A 526 3.39 -18.06 -1.18
N ALA A 527 3.22 -18.92 -0.18
CA ALA A 527 1.96 -19.59 0.10
C ALA A 527 1.30 -18.88 1.28
N LEU A 528 0.05 -18.43 1.12
CA LEU A 528 -0.70 -17.82 2.22
C LEU A 528 -1.44 -18.89 3.05
N GLY A 529 -1.57 -18.64 4.36
CA GLY A 529 -2.14 -19.59 5.32
C GLY A 529 -3.64 -19.76 5.17
N ALA A 530 -4.09 -20.72 4.36
CA ALA A 530 -5.49 -21.07 4.17
C ALA A 530 -5.66 -22.53 3.72
N SER A 531 -6.83 -23.11 4.03
CA SER A 531 -7.18 -24.49 3.68
C SER A 531 -8.32 -24.53 2.63
N PRO A 532 -8.02 -24.46 1.32
CA PRO A 532 -9.03 -24.55 0.27
C PRO A 532 -9.71 -25.93 0.25
N ARG A 533 -10.98 -25.97 -0.17
CA ARG A 533 -11.66 -27.23 -0.51
C ARG A 533 -11.26 -27.69 -1.91
N VAL A 534 -10.51 -28.79 -2.01
CA VAL A 534 -10.16 -29.42 -3.29
C VAL A 534 -11.34 -30.28 -3.78
N GLN A 535 -12.22 -29.70 -4.59
CA GLN A 535 -13.46 -30.31 -5.10
C GLN A 535 -13.79 -29.87 -6.53
N GLN A 536 -14.86 -30.33 -7.18
CA GLN A 536 -15.11 -29.97 -8.60
C GLN A 536 -15.28 -28.46 -8.87
N SER A 537 -15.78 -27.67 -7.93
CA SER A 537 -15.77 -26.21 -8.01
C SER A 537 -14.46 -25.63 -7.47
N VAL A 538 -13.94 -24.56 -8.08
CA VAL A 538 -12.80 -23.81 -7.55
C VAL A 538 -13.26 -23.05 -6.29
N ASP A 539 -12.52 -23.20 -5.20
CA ASP A 539 -12.73 -22.45 -3.96
C ASP A 539 -12.31 -20.98 -4.15
N GLN A 540 -13.14 -20.03 -3.72
CA GLN A 540 -12.87 -18.59 -3.86
C GLN A 540 -11.62 -18.15 -3.09
N ILE A 541 -11.17 -18.92 -2.10
CA ILE A 541 -9.95 -18.59 -1.36
C ILE A 541 -8.70 -18.54 -2.27
N TRP A 542 -8.71 -19.25 -3.41
CA TRP A 542 -7.65 -19.17 -4.42
C TRP A 542 -7.53 -17.78 -5.07
N ASP A 543 -8.55 -16.93 -4.98
CA ASP A 543 -8.48 -15.56 -5.50
C ASP A 543 -7.54 -14.68 -4.67
N GLN A 544 -7.30 -15.07 -3.41
CA GLN A 544 -6.40 -14.40 -2.47
C GLN A 544 -4.96 -14.91 -2.56
N ALA A 545 -4.75 -16.13 -3.09
CA ALA A 545 -3.42 -16.70 -3.27
C ALA A 545 -2.59 -15.94 -4.32
N VAL A 546 -1.28 -15.90 -4.10
CA VAL A 546 -0.28 -15.32 -5.00
C VAL A 546 -0.07 -16.23 -6.20
N SER A 547 0.05 -15.65 -7.40
CA SER A 547 0.02 -16.39 -8.66
C SER A 547 1.36 -16.29 -9.39
N SER A 548 2.14 -17.36 -9.34
CA SER A 548 3.46 -17.43 -9.97
C SER A 548 3.39 -17.98 -11.39
N ARG A 549 4.05 -17.31 -12.34
CA ARG A 549 4.04 -17.67 -13.77
C ARG A 549 5.20 -18.60 -14.12
N LEU A 550 4.98 -19.47 -15.11
CA LEU A 550 6.04 -20.28 -15.72
C LEU A 550 6.47 -19.60 -17.03
N THR A 551 7.69 -19.05 -17.10
CA THR A 551 8.08 -18.02 -18.09
C THR A 551 8.84 -18.53 -19.31
N GLN A 552 9.18 -19.83 -19.41
CA GLN A 552 10.20 -20.26 -20.38
C GLN A 552 9.77 -20.43 -21.86
N THR A 553 8.49 -20.39 -22.24
CA THR A 553 8.11 -20.75 -23.64
C THR A 553 6.93 -19.98 -24.25
N GLY A 554 6.72 -18.70 -23.88
CA GLY A 554 5.74 -17.86 -24.57
C GLY A 554 4.27 -18.20 -24.30
N SER A 555 3.98 -19.09 -23.35
CA SER A 555 2.64 -19.28 -22.79
C SER A 555 2.46 -18.38 -21.57
N GLU A 556 2.17 -17.09 -21.78
CA GLU A 556 1.90 -16.10 -20.71
C GLU A 556 0.70 -16.45 -19.78
N LYS A 557 0.13 -17.65 -19.92
CA LYS A 557 -1.13 -18.09 -19.32
C LYS A 557 -1.00 -19.31 -18.42
N THR A 558 0.19 -19.92 -18.33
CA THR A 558 0.44 -21.02 -17.40
C THR A 558 1.01 -20.46 -16.09
N SER A 559 0.38 -20.83 -14.97
CA SER A 559 0.74 -20.32 -13.65
C SER A 559 0.39 -21.32 -12.56
N PHE A 560 0.91 -21.11 -11.36
CA PHE A 560 0.49 -21.84 -10.18
C PHE A 560 0.26 -20.90 -9.00
N LYS A 561 -0.51 -21.40 -8.03
CA LYS A 561 -0.77 -20.75 -6.75
C LYS A 561 -0.53 -21.78 -5.65
N THR A 562 -0.09 -21.29 -4.50
CA THR A 562 0.09 -22.10 -3.29
C THR A 562 -0.63 -21.50 -2.10
N LEU A 563 -1.18 -22.37 -1.25
CA LEU A 563 -1.73 -22.06 0.07
C LEU A 563 -1.23 -23.11 1.05
N TRP A 564 -1.27 -22.85 2.35
CA TRP A 564 -0.81 -23.82 3.34
C TRP A 564 -1.64 -23.81 4.62
N ASP A 565 -1.57 -24.91 5.36
CA ASP A 565 -1.91 -24.96 6.78
C ASP A 565 -0.90 -25.81 7.55
N GLY A 566 -1.12 -25.99 8.86
CA GLY A 566 -0.21 -26.75 9.72
C GLY A 566 0.05 -28.20 9.27
N THR A 567 -0.80 -28.75 8.39
CA THR A 567 -0.78 -30.15 7.93
C THR A 567 -0.53 -30.32 6.43
N ASN A 568 -0.87 -29.35 5.59
CA ASN A 568 -0.81 -29.50 4.13
C ASN A 568 -0.24 -28.28 3.41
N LEU A 569 0.40 -28.54 2.27
CA LEU A 569 0.55 -27.61 1.16
C LEU A 569 -0.59 -27.84 0.17
N TYR A 570 -1.22 -26.77 -0.28
CA TYR A 570 -2.22 -26.78 -1.33
C TYR A 570 -1.63 -26.15 -2.58
N VAL A 571 -1.84 -26.77 -3.73
CA VAL A 571 -1.32 -26.26 -5.01
C VAL A 571 -2.43 -26.24 -6.05
N GLN A 572 -2.60 -25.11 -6.71
CA GLN A 572 -3.43 -24.96 -7.91
C GLN A 572 -2.51 -24.62 -9.09
N VAL A 573 -2.48 -25.46 -10.11
CA VAL A 573 -1.74 -25.19 -11.36
C VAL A 573 -2.75 -24.97 -12.49
N ILE A 574 -2.65 -23.81 -13.13
CA ILE A 574 -3.46 -23.41 -14.27
C ILE A 574 -2.60 -23.59 -15.52
N VAL A 575 -2.98 -24.53 -16.38
CA VAL A 575 -2.22 -24.90 -17.58
C VAL A 575 -2.94 -24.38 -18.83
N ALA A 576 -2.23 -23.58 -19.60
CA ALA A 576 -2.71 -23.05 -20.87
C ALA A 576 -2.41 -24.00 -22.04
N ASP A 577 -3.19 -25.07 -22.12
CA ASP A 577 -3.10 -26.10 -23.16
C ASP A 577 -4.50 -26.54 -23.63
N LYS A 578 -4.88 -26.10 -24.84
CA LYS A 578 -6.20 -26.36 -25.44
C LYS A 578 -6.31 -27.74 -26.09
N THR A 579 -5.18 -28.28 -26.53
CA THR A 579 -5.07 -29.65 -27.01
C THR A 579 -5.32 -30.58 -25.83
N ARG A 580 -5.76 -31.81 -26.06
CA ARG A 580 -6.04 -32.76 -25.00
C ARG A 580 -5.35 -34.05 -25.36
N ASP A 581 -4.32 -34.39 -24.60
CA ASP A 581 -3.48 -35.57 -24.81
C ASP A 581 -3.39 -36.41 -23.51
N ASP A 582 -3.18 -37.72 -23.66
CA ASP A 582 -3.05 -38.64 -22.52
C ASP A 582 -1.71 -38.48 -21.79
N ALA A 583 -0.70 -37.90 -22.45
CA ALA A 583 0.59 -37.56 -21.85
C ALA A 583 0.62 -36.18 -21.18
N ASP A 584 -0.46 -35.39 -21.26
CA ASP A 584 -0.56 -34.11 -20.54
C ASP A 584 -0.50 -34.34 -19.03
N GLN A 585 0.49 -33.74 -18.37
CA GLN A 585 0.61 -33.86 -16.92
C GLN A 585 1.31 -32.66 -16.27
N VAL A 586 0.95 -32.44 -15.00
CA VAL A 586 1.65 -31.53 -14.09
C VAL A 586 2.54 -32.36 -13.19
N GLU A 587 3.81 -31.99 -13.07
CA GLU A 587 4.72 -32.53 -12.07
C GLU A 587 5.08 -31.45 -11.06
N LEU A 588 5.01 -31.79 -9.77
CA LEU A 588 5.41 -30.93 -8.67
C LEU A 588 6.62 -31.54 -7.96
N TYR A 589 7.56 -30.70 -7.59
CA TYR A 589 8.75 -31.08 -6.83
C TYR A 589 8.73 -30.33 -5.50
N VAL A 590 8.79 -31.04 -4.38
CA VAL A 590 8.68 -30.45 -3.04
C VAL A 590 9.84 -30.91 -2.16
N GLN A 591 10.60 -29.96 -1.62
CA GLN A 591 11.63 -30.16 -0.60
C GLN A 591 11.23 -29.38 0.64
N GLU A 592 10.87 -30.07 1.72
CA GLU A 592 10.32 -29.44 2.93
C GLU A 592 11.38 -28.71 3.78
N ASN A 593 12.68 -28.98 3.55
CA ASN A 593 13.80 -28.40 4.30
C ASN A 593 14.81 -27.75 3.33
N GLY A 594 14.58 -26.51 2.93
CA GLY A 594 15.49 -25.75 2.05
C GLY A 594 15.25 -25.97 0.55
N GLN A 595 16.16 -25.45 -0.28
CA GLN A 595 15.98 -25.28 -1.74
C GLN A 595 17.14 -25.88 -2.58
N GLU A 596 17.89 -26.81 -2.00
CA GLU A 596 19.15 -27.30 -2.56
C GLU A 596 18.98 -28.27 -3.75
N GLY A 597 17.77 -28.73 -4.04
CA GLY A 597 17.50 -29.66 -5.14
C GLY A 597 18.03 -31.08 -4.87
N SER A 598 17.85 -31.94 -5.87
CA SER A 598 18.15 -33.38 -5.75
C SER A 598 19.64 -33.73 -5.80
N GLU A 599 20.50 -32.82 -6.27
CA GLU A 599 21.94 -33.05 -6.44
C GLU A 599 22.72 -33.00 -5.11
N ASN A 600 22.14 -32.42 -4.07
CA ASN A 600 22.77 -32.26 -2.75
C ASN A 600 22.37 -33.36 -1.75
N GLY A 601 21.78 -34.45 -2.20
CA GLY A 601 21.43 -35.61 -1.37
C GLY A 601 20.21 -35.42 -0.46
N GLN A 602 19.48 -34.30 -0.60
CA GLN A 602 18.24 -34.05 0.13
C GLN A 602 17.02 -34.67 -0.58
N GLU A 603 16.02 -35.11 0.20
CA GLU A 603 14.81 -35.74 -0.35
C GLU A 603 13.92 -34.71 -1.05
N VAL A 604 13.84 -34.79 -2.39
CA VAL A 604 12.88 -34.03 -3.21
C VAL A 604 11.75 -34.96 -3.61
N ARG A 605 10.52 -34.65 -3.18
CA ARG A 605 9.33 -35.43 -3.55
C ARG A 605 8.83 -35.01 -4.92
N ARG A 606 8.93 -35.90 -5.91
CA ARG A 606 8.29 -35.76 -7.23
C ARG A 606 6.86 -36.29 -7.18
N LEU A 607 5.90 -35.45 -7.55
CA LEU A 607 4.46 -35.74 -7.55
C LEU A 607 3.93 -35.54 -8.96
N ILE A 608 3.20 -36.51 -9.51
CA ILE A 608 2.75 -36.50 -10.91
C ILE A 608 1.22 -36.50 -10.95
N PHE A 609 0.65 -35.56 -11.69
CA PHE A 609 -0.79 -35.35 -11.82
C PHE A 609 -1.18 -35.34 -13.31
N PRO A 610 -1.56 -36.51 -13.86
CA PRO A 610 -2.06 -36.61 -15.22
C PRO A 610 -3.35 -35.81 -15.43
N ARG A 611 -3.53 -35.24 -16.62
CA ARG A 611 -4.76 -34.53 -16.96
C ARG A 611 -5.98 -35.45 -17.01
N LEU A 612 -5.83 -36.63 -17.61
CA LEU A 612 -6.95 -37.53 -17.95
C LEU A 612 -7.04 -38.78 -17.05
N ASN A 613 -5.93 -39.17 -16.44
CA ASN A 613 -5.84 -40.38 -15.64
C ASN A 613 -5.88 -40.05 -14.14
N HIS A 614 -7.09 -39.85 -13.62
CA HIS A 614 -7.42 -39.48 -12.24
C HIS A 614 -6.87 -40.42 -11.14
N GLN A 615 -6.14 -41.48 -11.48
CA GLN A 615 -5.55 -42.42 -10.53
C GLN A 615 -4.15 -42.86 -10.96
N LYS A 616 -3.15 -42.04 -10.61
CA LYS A 616 -1.75 -42.48 -10.59
C LYS A 616 -1.10 -41.93 -9.31
N GLY A 617 -1.19 -42.69 -8.21
CA GLY A 617 -0.53 -42.36 -6.94
C GLY A 617 -1.44 -42.20 -5.72
N SER A 618 -0.85 -41.78 -4.60
CA SER A 618 -1.45 -41.75 -3.25
C SER A 618 -1.98 -40.37 -2.81
N TYR A 619 -2.08 -39.39 -3.70
CA TYR A 619 -2.46 -38.01 -3.38
C TYR A 619 -3.81 -37.63 -3.98
N SER A 620 -4.62 -36.89 -3.23
CA SER A 620 -5.92 -36.39 -3.67
C SER A 620 -5.75 -35.16 -4.54
N TYR A 621 -6.23 -35.23 -5.79
CA TYR A 621 -6.23 -34.11 -6.72
C TYR A 621 -7.48 -34.10 -7.61
N VAL A 622 -7.78 -32.93 -8.17
CA VAL A 622 -8.87 -32.72 -9.13
C VAL A 622 -8.31 -32.02 -10.37
N THR A 623 -8.64 -32.54 -11.54
CA THR A 623 -8.39 -31.89 -12.83
C THR A 623 -9.69 -31.32 -13.38
N ARG A 624 -9.65 -30.07 -13.87
CA ARG A 624 -10.81 -29.36 -14.44
C ARG A 624 -10.46 -28.77 -15.79
N ALA A 625 -11.29 -28.96 -16.80
CA ALA A 625 -11.13 -28.26 -18.07
C ALA A 625 -11.57 -26.79 -17.95
N ILE A 626 -10.84 -25.89 -18.59
CA ILE A 626 -11.19 -24.47 -18.74
C ILE A 626 -11.07 -24.06 -20.21
N ALA A 627 -11.65 -22.91 -20.59
CA ALA A 627 -11.66 -22.46 -21.99
C ALA A 627 -10.26 -22.33 -22.63
N THR A 628 -9.22 -22.15 -21.82
CA THR A 628 -7.82 -21.99 -22.25
C THR A 628 -6.95 -23.20 -21.97
N GLY A 629 -7.48 -24.26 -21.35
CA GLY A 629 -6.76 -25.49 -21.04
C GLY A 629 -7.32 -26.26 -19.86
N TYR A 630 -6.54 -26.43 -18.78
CA TYR A 630 -7.00 -27.16 -17.60
C TYR A 630 -6.39 -26.64 -16.29
N ILE A 631 -7.02 -26.98 -15.17
CA ILE A 631 -6.56 -26.68 -13.81
C ILE A 631 -6.33 -28.01 -13.08
N VAL A 632 -5.19 -28.15 -12.42
CA VAL A 632 -4.91 -29.20 -11.45
C VAL A 632 -4.91 -28.59 -10.06
N GLU A 633 -5.72 -29.10 -9.14
CA GLU A 633 -5.67 -28.76 -7.72
C GLU A 633 -5.36 -29.98 -6.89
N THR A 634 -4.44 -29.86 -5.93
CA THR A 634 -3.97 -30.98 -5.12
C THR A 634 -3.69 -30.57 -3.68
N VAL A 635 -3.82 -31.55 -2.78
CA VAL A 635 -3.42 -31.43 -1.37
C VAL A 635 -2.19 -32.32 -1.16
N ILE A 636 -1.12 -31.71 -0.64
CA ILE A 636 0.15 -32.36 -0.38
C ILE A 636 0.40 -32.32 1.13
N PRO A 637 0.19 -33.43 1.86
CA PRO A 637 0.51 -33.49 3.28
C PRO A 637 2.00 -33.26 3.52
N TRP A 638 2.33 -32.51 4.56
CA TRP A 638 3.70 -32.41 5.06
C TRP A 638 4.14 -33.74 5.66
N LYS A 639 5.40 -34.14 5.42
CA LYS A 639 5.96 -35.40 5.94
C LYS A 639 7.04 -35.18 6.99
N ALA A 640 7.91 -34.21 6.77
CA ALA A 640 9.07 -33.90 7.60
C ALA A 640 8.81 -32.67 8.49
N ILE A 641 7.87 -31.80 8.10
CA ILE A 641 7.59 -30.56 8.83
C ILE A 641 6.12 -30.46 9.27
N LYS A 642 5.84 -29.50 10.14
CA LYS A 642 4.50 -28.88 10.24
C LYS A 642 4.57 -27.52 9.58
N GLY A 643 3.54 -27.15 8.83
CA GLY A 643 3.46 -25.80 8.27
C GLY A 643 3.50 -24.76 9.40
N SER A 644 4.34 -23.75 9.26
CA SER A 644 4.45 -22.65 10.22
C SER A 644 4.84 -21.37 9.48
N ASN A 645 4.25 -20.26 9.90
CA ASN A 645 4.59 -18.94 9.38
C ASN A 645 6.10 -18.68 9.48
N GLY A 646 6.67 -18.08 8.44
CA GLY A 646 8.08 -17.73 8.34
C GLY A 646 9.00 -18.86 7.84
N ARG A 647 8.44 -20.02 7.46
CA ARG A 647 9.23 -21.14 6.93
C ARG A 647 9.36 -21.06 5.41
N GLU A 648 10.55 -21.38 4.89
CA GLU A 648 10.80 -21.55 3.46
C GLU A 648 10.90 -23.04 3.10
N ILE A 649 10.34 -23.42 1.95
CA ILE A 649 10.48 -24.76 1.35
C ILE A 649 10.98 -24.65 -0.09
N GLY A 650 11.65 -25.68 -0.59
CA GLY A 650 11.98 -25.82 -2.00
C GLY A 650 10.78 -26.33 -2.80
N PHE A 651 10.51 -25.72 -3.94
CA PHE A 651 9.37 -26.05 -4.79
C PHE A 651 9.69 -25.86 -6.27
N ASP A 652 9.13 -26.72 -7.14
CA ASP A 652 9.12 -26.48 -8.59
C ASP A 652 7.87 -27.08 -9.25
N VAL A 653 7.50 -26.52 -10.40
CA VAL A 653 6.39 -26.96 -11.25
C VAL A 653 6.90 -27.23 -12.64
N LYS A 654 6.61 -28.42 -13.16
CA LYS A 654 6.91 -28.82 -14.54
C LYS A 654 5.64 -29.23 -15.26
N ILE A 655 5.46 -28.72 -16.47
CA ILE A 655 4.34 -29.05 -17.35
C ILE A 655 4.84 -29.85 -18.53
N ILE A 656 4.18 -30.97 -18.79
CA ILE A 656 4.37 -31.80 -19.98
C ILE A 656 3.11 -31.68 -20.82
N ASP A 657 3.27 -31.23 -22.06
CA ASP A 657 2.26 -31.20 -23.11
C ASP A 657 2.54 -32.36 -24.06
N GLY A 658 1.61 -33.32 -24.11
CA GLY A 658 1.74 -34.53 -24.94
C GLY A 658 1.52 -34.28 -26.43
N SER A 659 0.81 -33.20 -26.76
CA SER A 659 0.31 -32.93 -28.11
C SER A 659 1.35 -32.27 -29.03
N SER A 660 2.38 -31.65 -28.47
CA SER A 660 3.36 -30.83 -29.19
C SER A 660 4.62 -31.58 -29.67
N GLY A 661 4.65 -32.91 -29.61
CA GLY A 661 5.81 -33.72 -30.00
C GLY A 661 6.98 -33.57 -29.03
N ALA A 662 8.22 -33.52 -29.52
CA ALA A 662 9.44 -33.33 -28.71
C ALA A 662 9.61 -31.89 -28.16
N SER A 663 8.52 -31.25 -27.77
CA SER A 663 8.52 -29.92 -27.14
C SER A 663 9.16 -30.00 -25.75
N LYS A 664 10.01 -29.02 -25.44
CA LYS A 664 10.64 -28.88 -24.12
C LYS A 664 9.56 -28.70 -23.05
N PRO A 665 9.64 -29.41 -21.90
CA PRO A 665 8.74 -29.17 -20.78
C PRO A 665 8.84 -27.72 -20.31
N ILE A 666 7.77 -27.19 -19.75
CA ILE A 666 7.74 -25.84 -19.18
C ILE A 666 8.01 -25.96 -17.69
N TYR A 667 8.98 -25.19 -17.18
CA TYR A 667 9.35 -25.19 -15.76
C TYR A 667 9.06 -23.83 -15.12
N TRP A 668 8.89 -23.81 -13.81
CA TRP A 668 8.88 -22.57 -13.03
C TRP A 668 10.30 -22.08 -12.77
N ASN A 669 11.16 -22.93 -12.19
CA ASN A 669 12.50 -22.51 -11.77
C ASN A 669 13.64 -23.26 -12.46
N ASP A 670 13.62 -24.60 -12.51
CA ASP A 670 14.72 -25.36 -13.09
C ASP A 670 14.62 -25.45 -14.62
N SER A 671 15.62 -24.93 -15.33
CA SER A 671 15.69 -25.01 -16.81
C SER A 671 16.43 -26.24 -17.32
N ALA A 672 16.97 -27.08 -16.42
CA ALA A 672 17.79 -28.23 -16.79
C ALA A 672 16.94 -29.33 -17.44
N TRP A 673 17.14 -29.51 -18.74
CA TRP A 673 16.62 -30.61 -19.54
C TRP A 673 17.80 -31.32 -20.21
N PRO A 674 17.88 -32.67 -20.29
CA PRO A 674 16.86 -33.68 -19.98
C PRO A 674 17.26 -34.53 -18.75
N SER A 675 16.88 -34.14 -17.54
CA SER A 675 17.02 -35.00 -16.37
C SER A 675 15.71 -35.13 -15.59
N ASP A 676 15.46 -36.31 -15.05
CA ASP A 676 14.40 -36.55 -14.06
C ASP A 676 14.74 -35.94 -12.68
N SER A 677 15.98 -35.46 -12.51
CA SER A 677 16.47 -34.70 -11.37
C SER A 677 16.23 -33.20 -11.56
N VAL A 678 15.94 -32.53 -10.44
CA VAL A 678 15.89 -31.07 -10.35
C VAL A 678 17.17 -30.61 -9.68
N SER A 679 17.99 -29.88 -10.43
CA SER A 679 19.27 -29.30 -10.02
C SER A 679 19.11 -28.05 -9.17
N LYS A 680 17.99 -27.31 -9.33
CA LYS A 680 17.70 -26.09 -8.58
C LYS A 680 16.20 -25.88 -8.36
N LEU A 681 15.72 -25.99 -7.11
CA LEU A 681 14.34 -25.65 -6.77
C LEU A 681 14.16 -24.14 -6.61
N GLY A 682 12.94 -23.64 -6.85
CA GLY A 682 12.51 -22.34 -6.37
C GLY A 682 12.16 -22.42 -4.88
N ALA A 683 11.81 -21.29 -4.27
CA ALA A 683 11.47 -21.21 -2.86
C ALA A 683 10.00 -20.79 -2.67
N VAL A 684 9.27 -21.48 -1.79
CA VAL A 684 7.93 -21.07 -1.34
C VAL A 684 8.03 -20.69 0.14
N TRP A 685 7.76 -19.42 0.44
CA TRP A 685 7.65 -18.92 1.80
C TRP A 685 6.24 -19.15 2.35
N LEU A 686 6.12 -19.76 3.52
CA LEU A 686 4.85 -19.95 4.22
C LEU A 686 4.55 -18.70 5.06
N ALA A 687 3.51 -17.95 4.69
CA ALA A 687 3.07 -16.76 5.42
C ALA A 687 1.63 -16.94 5.91
N ASP A 688 1.30 -16.43 7.10
CA ASP A 688 -0.09 -16.38 7.54
C ASP A 688 -0.93 -15.54 6.56
N MET A 689 -2.21 -15.90 6.39
CA MET A 689 -3.14 -15.02 5.68
C MET A 689 -3.28 -13.70 6.45
N PRO A 690 -3.17 -12.54 5.76
CA PRO A 690 -3.52 -11.26 6.35
C PRO A 690 -4.94 -11.31 6.92
N LYS A 691 -5.11 -10.82 8.15
CA LYS A 691 -6.42 -10.77 8.83
C LYS A 691 -7.33 -9.70 8.25
#